data_AF-A0A1E5GPA7-F1
#
_entry.id   AF-A0A1E5GPA7-F1
#
_cell.length_a   1.000
_cell.length_b   1.000
_cell.length_c   1.000
_cell.angle_alpha   90.00
_cell.angle_beta   90.00
_cell.angle_gamma   90.00
#
_symmetry.space_group_name_H-M   'P 1'
#
loop_
_entity.id
_entity.type
_entity.pdbx_description
1 polymer ?
#
loop_
_entity_poly.entity_id
_entity_poly.type
_entity_poly.pdbx_seq_one_letter_code
_entity_poly.pdbx_strand_id
1 'polypeptide(L)'
;MKRKKGSWEIHYFYFIGVVWFLLLGLSPMIAHGGVVDPKLGEISFEQPNGVTFKGELKGNEFLHYVVVSQTSEVLIQESDSYWYYAKKSTANTTLESTGKKYQIDQKPKNILEEKDIYLLTIQPNENDRRSRMKSEQASLDKDQNILVVMVEFSNQKLYKSDTEPVSISEWRNKFFGENPEDKTLKTYYKEATQDRINIMPAQTSQFKEETGIVKVSLDEEHPSTNYQIKFPDQSYMEKALQKAEEYIDLSIYDKNHDGRITSNELHVLFIFAGFEITHAKGNGKSIWGHKSHNAITSNKGLVFSDGYMATGELIHVERNSNPSGGSSSWYLKATPTTIGVFAHEFGHSLGLPDLYGSENSIQGYGIGYHSTMSSGYWGKVGDRRSENPKDFPGATPAHFDAYSKMKLGLPTETITEKKEILMKSGDQPDSKIYKLPVYKEGENRPSEKHYFLIENRKIYGFDEGRKVDNSSEGISIYAVNEEYKDNLNILEYGKQIVTLKEANEGLTGYPSLSKGPGSGKDSYFKQGLNELFDFDTKPSNKIVEEEQPKFAIRVNDVPSDTMKVKFEDSSVLKGVFGTTRWTFNEKTHKLIFKGGTFPDTNIESKIKTEVESILAGKKIKKIVFTQPVRATRTIDYLFSNLSELEEIEGLEKIDVSGVTSLEGTFSNTPQLTKFNLNDWDTSRVSNFIYTFSGATKVDTLDLSNWNMRNISNAYGIFERMEALDTIILGPDSVFRSKSGQSNALKLPGKTTEPYTGYWHGPSDTEKPTEIYNLTDYDGSRPGKYEREKTFTKFSNIQWEWKEDTQTLLFKDGKKLGSWKDFNIKKNIEPKLNGKKIKKIQFTEPLKASDNISHLFSGLSELEEIEGLEKIDVSGVTSLEGTFSNTPQLTKFNLTEWDTSRVSNFIYTFSGATKVDTLDLSNWNMRNISNAYGIFERMEALDTIILGPDSVFRSKSGQSNALKLPRKTMEPYTGYWHGPSDTEKPSEIYNLTDYDGSHPGKYEREKK
;
A
#
# COMPACT_ATOMS: atom_id res chain seq x y z
N MET A 1 -4.49 -59.82 -34.03
CA MET A 1 -4.53 -60.45 -32.70
C MET A 1 -5.30 -59.55 -31.74
N LYS A 2 -6.18 -60.17 -30.93
CA LYS A 2 -7.04 -59.59 -29.86
C LYS A 2 -6.20 -58.74 -28.87
N ARG A 3 -6.66 -57.69 -28.17
CA ARG A 3 -8.02 -57.21 -27.80
C ARG A 3 -7.91 -55.81 -27.13
N LYS A 4 -8.87 -54.92 -27.44
CA LYS A 4 -9.66 -53.99 -26.56
C LYS A 4 -8.93 -52.92 -25.71
N LYS A 5 -9.16 -51.62 -25.95
CA LYS A 5 -10.33 -50.73 -25.60
C LYS A 5 -10.20 -50.10 -24.20
N GLY A 6 -10.29 -48.77 -24.15
CA GLY A 6 -10.65 -47.97 -22.96
C GLY A 6 -9.93 -46.64 -22.92
N SER A 7 -10.66 -45.54 -22.91
CA SER A 7 -10.24 -44.17 -23.23
C SER A 7 -10.90 -43.15 -22.29
N TRP A 8 -10.23 -42.01 -22.11
CA TRP A 8 -10.72 -40.66 -21.72
C TRP A 8 -10.75 -40.22 -20.24
N GLU A 9 -10.07 -39.07 -20.04
CA GLU A 9 -10.42 -37.86 -19.24
C GLU A 9 -9.55 -37.40 -18.03
N ILE A 10 -8.86 -36.26 -18.26
CA ILE A 10 -8.74 -34.97 -17.53
C ILE A 10 -8.48 -34.94 -15.99
N HIS A 11 -7.35 -34.34 -15.55
CA HIS A 11 -7.23 -33.11 -14.71
C HIS A 11 -5.80 -32.86 -14.13
N TYR A 12 -5.41 -31.57 -14.17
CA TYR A 12 -4.37 -30.78 -13.47
C TYR A 12 -3.67 -31.32 -12.19
N PHE A 13 -2.33 -31.17 -12.07
CA PHE A 13 -1.60 -30.16 -11.25
C PHE A 13 -0.08 -30.45 -11.14
N TYR A 14 0.67 -29.36 -10.95
CA TYR A 14 2.13 -29.15 -10.79
C TYR A 14 2.87 -30.04 -9.76
N PHE A 15 4.18 -30.31 -9.97
CA PHE A 15 5.22 -30.33 -8.92
C PHE A 15 6.69 -30.34 -9.47
N ILE A 16 7.46 -29.32 -9.06
CA ILE A 16 8.85 -29.29 -8.53
C ILE A 16 10.04 -30.00 -9.22
N GLY A 17 11.15 -29.25 -9.36
CA GLY A 17 12.54 -29.75 -9.34
C GLY A 17 13.54 -28.64 -8.95
N VAL A 18 14.13 -28.76 -7.75
CA VAL A 18 15.10 -27.84 -7.08
C VAL A 18 16.53 -28.46 -7.15
N VAL A 19 17.57 -27.63 -6.93
CA VAL A 19 18.90 -27.93 -6.28
C VAL A 19 20.13 -28.12 -7.22
N TRP A 20 21.31 -27.46 -7.11
CA TRP A 20 21.94 -26.52 -6.13
C TRP A 20 23.31 -25.95 -6.63
N PHE A 21 23.86 -25.02 -5.80
CA PHE A 21 25.22 -24.44 -5.59
C PHE A 21 25.60 -23.16 -6.38
N LEU A 22 25.71 -21.93 -5.81
CA LEU A 22 26.35 -21.31 -4.60
C LEU A 22 27.70 -20.62 -4.92
N LEU A 23 27.74 -19.28 -4.79
CA LEU A 23 28.63 -18.48 -3.91
C LEU A 23 28.82 -17.04 -4.42
N LEU A 24 28.13 -16.08 -3.79
CA LEU A 24 28.66 -14.86 -3.16
C LEU A 24 27.47 -13.95 -2.80
N GLY A 25 27.19 -13.86 -1.50
CA GLY A 25 26.06 -13.13 -0.94
C GLY A 25 26.34 -11.66 -0.69
N LEU A 26 25.26 -10.87 -0.70
CA LEU A 26 25.17 -9.59 0.00
C LEU A 26 23.79 -9.52 0.66
N SER A 27 23.79 -9.71 1.98
CA SER A 27 22.64 -9.59 2.88
C SER A 27 22.16 -8.13 2.95
N PRO A 28 20.84 -7.87 3.04
CA PRO A 28 20.37 -6.62 3.61
C PRO A 28 20.54 -6.69 5.14
N MET A 29 21.50 -5.95 5.67
CA MET A 29 21.53 -5.53 7.07
C MET A 29 20.73 -4.23 7.20
N ILE A 30 19.96 -4.01 8.30
CA ILE A 30 19.67 -2.79 9.13
C ILE A 30 18.62 -3.35 10.15
N ALA A 31 18.93 -3.72 11.40
CA ALA A 31 19.21 -2.95 12.63
C ALA A 31 17.95 -2.28 13.22
N HIS A 32 17.35 -2.94 14.23
CA HIS A 32 16.20 -2.49 15.02
C HIS A 32 16.28 -3.13 16.40
N GLY A 33 15.84 -2.43 17.45
CA GLY A 33 15.80 -2.98 18.80
C GLY A 33 14.51 -2.63 19.54
N GLY A 34 14.34 -3.38 20.62
CA GLY A 34 13.11 -3.67 21.33
C GLY A 34 12.97 -5.20 21.34
N VAL A 35 13.40 -5.85 22.43
CA VAL A 35 13.90 -7.25 22.52
C VAL A 35 15.34 -7.43 22.00
N VAL A 36 16.10 -8.31 22.67
CA VAL A 36 17.28 -9.05 22.18
C VAL A 36 17.30 -9.07 20.64
N ASP A 37 18.41 -8.60 20.04
CA ASP A 37 18.64 -8.62 18.59
C ASP A 37 18.02 -9.89 17.98
N PRO A 38 17.11 -9.81 16.99
CA PRO A 38 16.64 -10.99 16.26
C PRO A 38 17.80 -11.75 15.56
N LYS A 39 19.00 -11.16 15.50
CA LYS A 39 20.27 -11.81 15.14
C LYS A 39 21.15 -12.24 16.32
N LEU A 40 20.65 -12.35 17.54
CA LEU A 40 21.24 -13.33 18.46
C LEU A 40 20.97 -14.74 17.93
N GLY A 41 19.87 -14.91 17.17
CA GLY A 41 19.45 -16.18 16.64
C GLY A 41 19.29 -17.21 17.75
N GLU A 42 19.56 -18.45 17.43
CA GLU A 42 19.60 -19.53 18.39
C GLU A 42 20.82 -19.37 19.34
N ILE A 43 20.56 -19.10 20.62
CA ILE A 43 21.58 -18.88 21.65
C ILE A 43 21.80 -20.18 22.42
N SER A 44 23.06 -20.50 22.74
CA SER A 44 23.38 -21.61 23.64
C SER A 44 23.34 -21.19 25.12
N PHE A 45 22.54 -21.90 25.89
CA PHE A 45 22.43 -21.79 27.35
C PHE A 45 23.02 -23.04 27.99
N GLU A 46 23.58 -22.92 29.19
CA GLU A 46 24.03 -24.06 30.00
C GLU A 46 23.43 -23.96 31.40
N GLN A 47 23.05 -25.12 31.92
CA GLN A 47 22.69 -25.32 33.30
C GLN A 47 23.95 -25.29 34.17
N PRO A 48 23.87 -24.88 35.45
CA PRO A 48 25.02 -24.93 36.36
C PRO A 48 25.70 -26.30 36.53
N ASN A 49 25.08 -27.40 36.10
CA ASN A 49 25.66 -28.75 36.11
C ASN A 49 26.35 -29.15 34.79
N GLY A 50 26.46 -28.26 33.80
CA GLY A 50 27.11 -28.52 32.51
C GLY A 50 26.18 -28.91 31.37
N VAL A 51 24.86 -29.04 31.61
CA VAL A 51 23.90 -29.42 30.55
C VAL A 51 23.59 -28.21 29.66
N THR A 52 23.86 -28.31 28.36
CA THR A 52 23.61 -27.23 27.40
C THR A 52 22.32 -27.42 26.61
N PHE A 53 21.61 -26.34 26.32
CA PHE A 53 20.48 -26.31 25.39
C PHE A 53 20.50 -25.04 24.53
N LYS A 54 19.62 -24.99 23.53
CA LYS A 54 19.54 -23.87 22.60
C LYS A 54 18.16 -23.22 22.63
N GLY A 55 18.12 -21.89 22.61
CA GLY A 55 16.87 -21.15 22.68
C GLY A 55 17.00 -19.70 22.26
N GLU A 56 15.86 -19.02 22.23
CA GLU A 56 15.74 -17.59 21.95
C GLU A 56 15.31 -16.88 23.24
N LEU A 57 16.06 -15.86 23.65
CA LEU A 57 15.67 -15.02 24.78
C LEU A 57 14.60 -14.02 24.30
N LYS A 58 13.43 -14.04 24.94
CA LYS A 58 12.27 -13.21 24.59
C LYS A 58 11.71 -12.51 25.82
N GLY A 59 10.94 -11.44 25.59
CA GLY A 59 10.21 -10.74 26.64
C GLY A 59 10.61 -9.27 26.81
N ASN A 60 10.21 -8.68 27.93
CA ASN A 60 10.42 -7.27 28.30
C ASN A 60 10.98 -7.14 29.73
N GLU A 61 11.02 -5.91 30.24
CA GLU A 61 11.53 -5.56 31.57
C GLU A 61 10.70 -6.14 32.74
N PHE A 62 9.51 -6.68 32.47
CA PHE A 62 8.62 -7.31 33.45
C PHE A 62 8.51 -8.83 33.30
N LEU A 63 8.75 -9.35 32.10
CA LEU A 63 8.53 -10.75 31.74
C LEU A 63 9.58 -11.16 30.71
N HIS A 64 10.64 -11.82 31.15
CA HIS A 64 11.67 -12.38 30.28
C HIS A 64 11.72 -13.91 30.43
N TYR A 65 11.91 -14.60 29.32
CA TYR A 65 11.92 -16.06 29.27
C TYR A 65 12.72 -16.54 28.06
N VAL A 66 13.15 -17.81 28.11
CA VAL A 66 13.79 -18.46 26.98
C VAL A 66 12.79 -19.40 26.32
N VAL A 67 12.65 -19.28 25.00
CA VAL A 67 11.94 -20.26 24.17
C VAL A 67 12.95 -21.22 23.59
N VAL A 68 12.86 -22.49 23.94
CA VAL A 68 13.75 -23.52 23.39
C VAL A 68 13.47 -23.69 21.89
N SER A 69 14.50 -23.53 21.04
CA SER A 69 14.31 -23.44 19.58
C SER A 69 13.78 -24.73 18.94
N GLN A 70 14.03 -25.88 19.55
CA GLN A 70 13.60 -27.18 19.01
C GLN A 70 12.20 -27.62 19.47
N THR A 71 11.76 -27.14 20.63
CA THR A 71 10.58 -27.67 21.32
C THR A 71 9.55 -26.59 21.67
N SER A 72 9.89 -25.32 21.46
CA SER A 72 9.11 -24.14 21.83
C SER A 72 8.76 -24.07 23.32
N GLU A 73 9.47 -24.81 24.17
CA GLU A 73 9.26 -24.82 25.62
C GLU A 73 9.72 -23.49 26.23
N VAL A 74 8.92 -22.94 27.14
CA VAL A 74 9.25 -21.71 27.85
C VAL A 74 9.98 -22.03 29.13
N LEU A 75 11.17 -21.44 29.29
CA LEU A 75 12.04 -21.58 30.44
C LEU A 75 12.24 -20.24 31.14
N ILE A 76 12.33 -20.29 32.46
CA ILE A 76 12.74 -19.15 33.28
C ILE A 76 13.92 -19.56 34.15
N GLN A 77 14.77 -18.60 34.50
CA GLN A 77 15.91 -18.81 35.38
C GLN A 77 15.56 -18.33 36.79
N GLU A 78 15.86 -19.13 37.81
CA GLU A 78 15.69 -18.71 39.21
C GLU A 78 17.01 -18.23 39.83
N SER A 79 16.95 -17.74 41.08
CA SER A 79 18.10 -17.18 41.83
C SER A 79 19.26 -18.17 42.03
N ASP A 80 19.02 -19.48 41.91
CA ASP A 80 20.07 -20.51 41.95
C ASP A 80 20.79 -20.70 40.60
N SER A 81 20.49 -19.84 39.62
CA SER A 81 21.01 -19.85 38.24
C SER A 81 20.62 -21.06 37.39
N TYR A 82 19.75 -21.95 37.86
CA TYR A 82 19.22 -23.04 37.03
C TYR A 82 18.06 -22.56 36.16
N TRP A 83 17.93 -23.16 34.97
CA TRP A 83 16.78 -22.98 34.08
C TRP A 83 15.71 -24.01 34.41
N TYR A 84 14.48 -23.54 34.59
CA TYR A 84 13.33 -24.34 34.97
C TYR A 84 12.26 -24.29 33.89
N TYR A 85 11.51 -25.38 33.74
CA TYR A 85 10.27 -25.32 32.95
C TYR A 85 9.32 -24.32 33.59
N ALA A 86 8.73 -23.44 32.77
CA ALA A 86 7.79 -22.43 33.24
C ALA A 86 6.34 -22.94 33.31
N LYS A 87 5.59 -22.40 34.25
CA LYS A 87 4.13 -22.48 34.38
C LYS A 87 3.57 -21.08 34.59
N LYS A 88 2.25 -20.93 34.48
CA LYS A 88 1.58 -19.66 34.83
C LYS A 88 1.58 -19.48 36.34
N SER A 89 1.64 -18.23 36.78
CA SER A 89 1.28 -17.89 38.16
C SER A 89 -0.19 -18.21 38.43
N THR A 90 -0.54 -18.36 39.71
CA THR A 90 -1.93 -18.69 40.11
C THR A 90 -2.96 -17.66 39.63
N ALA A 91 -2.52 -16.42 39.39
CA ALA A 91 -3.32 -15.33 38.85
C ALA A 91 -3.23 -15.17 37.32
N ASN A 92 -2.44 -16.00 36.62
CA ASN A 92 -2.12 -15.90 35.20
C ASN A 92 -1.51 -14.55 34.77
N THR A 93 -0.81 -13.87 35.68
CA THR A 93 -0.24 -12.53 35.46
C THR A 93 1.27 -12.54 35.22
N THR A 94 1.96 -13.62 35.58
CA THR A 94 3.43 -13.78 35.50
C THR A 94 3.81 -15.23 35.20
N LEU A 95 5.09 -15.49 34.92
CA LEU A 95 5.67 -16.83 34.84
C LEU A 95 6.21 -17.28 36.20
N GLU A 96 5.94 -18.52 36.58
CA GLU A 96 6.51 -19.18 37.76
C GLU A 96 7.27 -20.43 37.33
N SER A 97 8.25 -20.83 38.11
CA SER A 97 8.95 -22.09 37.90
C SER A 97 8.04 -23.26 38.28
N THR A 98 8.15 -24.34 37.52
CA THR A 98 7.58 -25.64 37.92
C THR A 98 8.37 -26.32 39.04
N GLY A 99 9.51 -25.76 39.44
CA GLY A 99 10.47 -26.39 40.34
C GLY A 99 11.21 -27.57 39.73
N LYS A 100 11.05 -27.81 38.41
CA LYS A 100 11.76 -28.85 37.65
C LYS A 100 12.76 -28.23 36.68
N LYS A 101 14.02 -28.61 36.85
CA LYS A 101 15.16 -28.12 36.07
C LYS A 101 15.14 -28.71 34.67
N TYR A 102 15.27 -27.86 33.66
CA TYR A 102 15.25 -28.23 32.25
C TYR A 102 16.37 -29.22 31.91
N GLN A 103 16.03 -30.35 31.28
CA GLN A 103 16.95 -31.46 30.94
C GLN A 103 17.72 -32.11 32.12
N ILE A 104 17.41 -31.75 33.37
CA ILE A 104 17.99 -32.37 34.58
C ILE A 104 16.94 -33.18 35.30
N ASP A 105 15.78 -32.58 35.54
CA ASP A 105 14.64 -33.24 36.14
C ASP A 105 13.70 -33.81 35.08
N GLN A 106 12.88 -34.78 35.48
CA GLN A 106 11.81 -35.30 34.62
C GLN A 106 10.84 -34.18 34.21
N LYS A 107 10.63 -34.03 32.89
CA LYS A 107 9.74 -33.01 32.30
C LYS A 107 8.33 -33.05 32.93
N PRO A 108 7.82 -31.93 33.47
CA PRO A 108 6.45 -31.84 33.96
C PRO A 108 5.41 -31.98 32.82
N LYS A 109 4.19 -32.43 33.15
CA LYS A 109 3.09 -32.53 32.17
C LYS A 109 2.47 -31.17 31.80
N ASN A 110 2.47 -30.21 32.72
CA ASN A 110 1.81 -28.91 32.57
C ASN A 110 2.86 -27.80 32.50
N ILE A 111 3.56 -27.73 31.36
CA ILE A 111 4.57 -26.71 31.07
C ILE A 111 4.01 -25.71 30.05
N LEU A 112 4.60 -24.52 29.98
CA LEU A 112 4.27 -23.53 28.96
C LEU A 112 5.11 -23.73 27.71
N GLU A 113 4.45 -23.65 26.56
CA GLU A 113 5.08 -23.43 25.27
C GLU A 113 4.92 -21.95 24.85
N GLU A 114 5.68 -21.49 23.86
CA GLU A 114 5.66 -20.09 23.42
C GLU A 114 4.25 -19.59 23.07
N LYS A 115 3.46 -20.44 22.42
CA LYS A 115 2.05 -20.15 22.14
C LYS A 115 1.22 -19.96 23.39
N ASP A 116 1.59 -20.48 24.56
CA ASP A 116 0.76 -20.36 25.76
C ASP A 116 0.98 -19.02 26.48
N ILE A 117 1.99 -18.25 26.05
CA ILE A 117 2.33 -16.94 26.60
C ILE A 117 1.22 -15.91 26.31
N TYR A 118 0.55 -15.96 25.15
CA TYR A 118 -0.54 -15.02 24.81
C TYR A 118 -1.74 -15.11 25.76
N LEU A 119 -1.88 -16.24 26.47
CA LEU A 119 -2.95 -16.47 27.45
C LEU A 119 -2.59 -15.98 28.86
N LEU A 120 -1.44 -15.34 29.05
CA LEU A 120 -1.15 -14.61 30.28
C LEU A 120 -1.90 -13.27 30.22
N THR A 121 -2.96 -13.16 31.02
CA THR A 121 -3.53 -11.86 31.36
C THR A 121 -2.52 -11.11 32.21
N ILE A 122 -1.60 -10.36 31.59
CA ILE A 122 -0.83 -9.35 32.30
C ILE A 122 -1.80 -8.20 32.62
N GLN A 123 -2.71 -8.41 33.57
CA GLN A 123 -3.45 -7.34 34.24
C GLN A 123 -2.67 -7.02 35.52
N PRO A 124 -2.40 -5.75 35.86
CA PRO A 124 -1.84 -5.48 37.16
C PRO A 124 -2.87 -5.95 38.19
N ASN A 125 -2.40 -6.45 39.32
CA ASN A 125 -3.28 -6.62 40.47
C ASN A 125 -4.01 -5.28 40.70
N GLU A 126 -5.31 -5.27 40.97
CA GLU A 126 -6.04 -4.02 41.23
C GLU A 126 -5.41 -3.18 42.36
N ASN A 127 -4.61 -3.82 43.23
CA ASN A 127 -3.83 -3.17 44.27
C ASN A 127 -2.62 -2.38 43.74
N ASP A 128 -1.93 -2.84 42.68
CA ASP A 128 -0.91 -2.04 41.98
C ASP A 128 -1.53 -0.89 41.21
N ARG A 129 -2.74 -1.09 40.70
CA ARG A 129 -3.52 -0.02 40.05
C ARG A 129 -3.95 1.05 41.05
N ARG A 130 -4.37 0.66 42.27
CA ARG A 130 -4.73 1.57 43.37
C ARG A 130 -3.54 2.27 44.03
N SER A 131 -2.35 1.67 44.03
CA SER A 131 -1.13 2.34 44.49
C SER A 131 -0.58 3.32 43.43
N ARG A 132 -0.59 2.93 42.14
CA ARG A 132 -0.20 3.80 41.01
C ARG A 132 -1.18 4.94 40.76
N MET A 133 -2.49 4.71 40.81
CA MET A 133 -3.49 5.79 40.69
C MET A 133 -3.49 6.75 41.90
N LYS A 134 -2.92 6.34 43.04
CA LYS A 134 -2.67 7.26 44.16
C LYS A 134 -1.41 8.11 43.97
N SER A 135 -0.46 7.71 43.12
CA SER A 135 0.72 8.52 42.75
C SER A 135 0.56 9.30 41.44
N GLU A 136 -0.45 9.00 40.61
CA GLU A 136 -0.78 9.65 39.32
C GLU A 136 -1.20 11.14 39.39
N GLN A 137 -0.92 11.83 40.51
CA GLN A 137 -1.17 13.27 40.64
C GLN A 137 -0.02 14.05 41.29
N ALA A 138 1.16 13.46 41.46
CA ALA A 138 2.38 14.23 41.65
C ALA A 138 2.93 14.56 40.25
N SER A 139 2.91 15.84 39.86
CA SER A 139 3.62 16.30 38.66
C SER A 139 5.09 15.90 38.76
N LEU A 140 5.64 15.29 37.71
CA LEU A 140 7.08 15.01 37.63
C LEU A 140 7.87 16.29 37.91
N ASP A 141 8.87 16.20 38.78
CA ASP A 141 9.79 17.32 39.03
C ASP A 141 10.51 17.68 37.72
N LYS A 142 10.67 18.97 37.43
CA LYS A 142 11.40 19.40 36.22
C LYS A 142 12.84 18.87 36.22
N ASP A 143 13.49 18.96 37.37
CA ASP A 143 14.86 18.52 37.56
C ASP A 143 14.88 17.06 38.02
N GLN A 144 15.43 16.19 37.19
CA GLN A 144 15.52 14.76 37.43
C GLN A 144 16.98 14.41 37.73
N ASN A 145 17.28 14.08 39.00
CA ASN A 145 18.64 13.70 39.40
C ASN A 145 18.94 12.27 38.96
N ILE A 146 20.12 12.05 38.39
CA ILE A 146 20.60 10.70 38.02
C ILE A 146 21.94 10.44 38.67
N LEU A 147 22.05 9.30 39.36
CA LEU A 147 23.29 8.66 39.75
C LEU A 147 23.67 7.60 38.71
N VAL A 148 24.84 7.75 38.10
CA VAL A 148 25.42 6.74 37.20
C VAL A 148 26.49 5.95 37.97
N VAL A 149 26.25 4.66 38.17
CA VAL A 149 27.18 3.75 38.84
C VAL A 149 27.83 2.85 37.80
N MET A 150 29.11 3.08 37.53
CA MET A 150 29.90 2.25 36.62
C MET A 150 30.54 1.09 37.40
N VAL A 151 30.26 -0.13 36.98
CA VAL A 151 30.56 -1.34 37.77
C VAL A 151 31.60 -2.20 37.07
N GLU A 152 32.73 -2.42 37.74
CA GLU A 152 33.74 -3.42 37.37
C GLU A 152 33.63 -4.68 38.22
N PHE A 153 34.20 -5.76 37.72
CA PHE A 153 34.29 -7.05 38.39
C PHE A 153 35.74 -7.48 38.56
N SER A 154 35.97 -8.55 39.33
CA SER A 154 37.30 -9.13 39.50
C SER A 154 37.89 -9.62 38.17
N ASN A 155 37.03 -10.11 37.27
CA ASN A 155 37.43 -10.69 35.99
C ASN A 155 37.05 -9.84 34.75
N GLN A 156 36.44 -8.65 34.92
CA GLN A 156 36.05 -7.76 33.80
C GLN A 156 36.18 -6.29 34.21
N LYS A 157 36.90 -5.52 33.40
CA LYS A 157 37.18 -4.08 33.63
C LYS A 157 36.44 -3.22 32.62
N LEU A 158 36.22 -1.94 32.98
CA LEU A 158 35.54 -0.97 32.13
C LEU A 158 36.48 -0.46 31.04
N TYR A 159 36.04 -0.54 29.78
CA TYR A 159 36.79 -0.08 28.62
C TYR A 159 35.92 0.71 27.63
N LYS A 160 36.55 1.66 26.94
CA LYS A 160 35.98 2.44 25.82
C LYS A 160 36.01 1.67 24.49
N SER A 161 36.95 0.73 24.34
CA SER A 161 37.08 -0.21 23.21
C SER A 161 37.86 -1.43 23.69
N ASP A 162 38.16 -2.42 22.83
CA ASP A 162 38.84 -3.67 23.24
C ASP A 162 40.16 -3.49 24.03
N THR A 163 40.77 -2.30 23.96
CA THR A 163 42.07 -2.02 24.61
C THR A 163 42.17 -0.66 25.32
N GLU A 164 41.18 0.24 25.19
CA GLU A 164 41.27 1.60 25.73
C GLU A 164 40.46 1.76 27.02
N PRO A 165 41.04 2.22 28.14
CA PRO A 165 40.33 2.36 29.40
C PRO A 165 39.24 3.43 29.32
N VAL A 166 38.24 3.29 30.18
CA VAL A 166 37.11 4.21 30.26
C VAL A 166 37.52 5.61 30.74
N SER A 167 37.01 6.66 30.08
CA SER A 167 37.16 8.05 30.53
C SER A 167 35.89 8.53 31.26
N ILE A 168 36.02 8.86 32.54
CA ILE A 168 34.89 9.33 33.36
C ILE A 168 34.35 10.66 32.81
N SER A 169 35.21 11.59 32.39
CA SER A 169 34.79 12.86 31.81
C SER A 169 33.98 12.70 30.51
N GLU A 170 34.33 11.72 29.67
CA GLU A 170 33.58 11.45 28.44
C GLU A 170 32.17 10.92 28.73
N TRP A 171 32.05 10.00 29.70
CA TRP A 171 30.76 9.51 30.17
C TRP A 171 29.95 10.60 30.85
N ARG A 172 30.61 11.44 31.64
CA ARG A 172 29.99 12.58 32.33
C ARG A 172 29.44 13.60 31.34
N ASN A 173 30.16 13.85 30.25
CA ASN A 173 29.67 14.68 29.14
C ASN A 173 28.49 14.02 28.43
N LYS A 174 28.56 12.71 28.14
CA LYS A 174 27.48 11.97 27.46
C LYS A 174 26.12 12.08 28.18
N PHE A 175 26.12 12.08 29.51
CA PHE A 175 24.88 12.22 30.29
C PHE A 175 24.47 13.67 30.53
N PHE A 176 25.38 14.52 31.03
CA PHE A 176 25.01 15.86 31.50
C PHE A 176 25.77 17.02 30.86
N GLY A 177 26.45 16.79 29.74
CA GLY A 177 26.99 17.87 28.91
C GLY A 177 25.86 18.76 28.37
N GLU A 178 26.12 20.06 28.28
CA GLU A 178 25.10 21.06 27.95
C GLU A 178 25.18 21.58 26.52
N ASN A 179 26.28 21.30 25.82
CA ASN A 179 26.46 21.71 24.44
C ASN A 179 25.51 20.92 23.52
N PRO A 180 24.56 21.56 22.82
CA PRO A 180 23.61 20.86 21.94
C PRO A 180 24.26 20.02 20.85
N GLU A 181 25.45 20.43 20.39
CA GLU A 181 26.22 19.72 19.37
C GLU A 181 26.80 18.38 19.88
N ASP A 182 26.86 18.18 21.19
CA ASP A 182 27.39 16.97 21.80
C ASP A 182 26.38 15.82 21.89
N LYS A 183 25.10 16.11 21.61
CA LYS A 183 24.01 15.11 21.57
C LYS A 183 24.05 14.22 22.81
N THR A 184 23.88 14.85 23.97
CA THR A 184 23.90 14.23 25.30
C THR A 184 22.49 13.85 25.74
N LEU A 185 22.37 12.98 26.75
CA LEU A 185 21.06 12.63 27.34
C LEU A 185 20.30 13.89 27.83
N LYS A 186 21.02 14.80 28.50
CA LYS A 186 20.47 16.08 28.96
C LYS A 186 19.92 16.94 27.81
N THR A 187 20.70 17.10 26.73
CA THR A 187 20.25 17.88 25.56
C THR A 187 19.07 17.23 24.85
N TYR A 188 19.03 15.89 24.77
CA TYR A 188 17.89 15.15 24.22
C TYR A 188 16.61 15.42 25.00
N TYR A 189 16.60 15.22 26.32
CA TYR A 189 15.39 15.46 27.11
C TYR A 189 14.95 16.91 27.11
N LYS A 190 15.90 17.84 27.15
CA LYS A 190 15.60 19.27 27.03
C LYS A 190 14.91 19.59 25.71
N GLU A 191 15.38 19.04 24.59
CA GLU A 191 14.77 19.26 23.27
C GLU A 191 13.44 18.52 23.13
N ALA A 192 13.43 17.20 23.35
CA ALA A 192 12.29 16.30 23.15
C ALA A 192 11.08 16.62 24.03
N THR A 193 11.31 17.25 25.18
CA THR A 193 10.25 17.63 26.14
C THR A 193 9.99 19.13 26.22
N GLN A 194 10.64 19.94 25.38
CA GLN A 194 10.57 21.40 25.42
C GLN A 194 10.91 22.00 26.80
N ASP A 195 12.06 21.60 27.35
CA ASP A 195 12.64 22.06 28.64
C ASP A 195 11.78 21.73 29.88
N ARG A 196 10.89 20.74 29.77
CA ARG A 196 10.08 20.23 30.90
C ARG A 196 10.85 19.24 31.76
N ILE A 197 11.78 18.51 31.17
CA ILE A 197 12.64 17.56 31.87
C ILE A 197 14.09 18.00 31.68
N ASN A 198 14.76 18.22 32.80
CA ASN A 198 16.16 18.59 32.88
C ASN A 198 16.92 17.52 33.67
N ILE A 199 17.96 16.96 33.04
CA ILE A 199 18.76 15.89 33.65
C ILE A 199 19.87 16.51 34.51
N MET A 200 19.88 16.14 35.79
CA MET A 200 20.80 16.69 36.79
C MET A 200 21.74 15.62 37.34
N PRO A 201 23.03 15.93 37.52
CA PRO A 201 23.98 15.00 38.14
C PRO A 201 23.72 14.87 39.63
N ALA A 202 23.75 13.65 40.17
CA ALA A 202 23.79 13.45 41.61
C ALA A 202 25.08 14.04 42.24
N GLN A 203 25.05 14.37 43.53
CA GLN A 203 26.17 14.95 44.27
C GLN A 203 27.11 13.81 44.71
N THR A 204 28.16 13.58 43.93
CA THR A 204 29.16 12.55 44.19
C THR A 204 30.52 13.18 44.53
N SER A 205 31.37 12.45 45.28
CA SER A 205 32.64 12.95 45.79
C SER A 205 33.88 12.25 45.21
N GLN A 206 33.71 11.12 44.52
CA GLN A 206 34.83 10.32 43.98
C GLN A 206 35.67 11.09 42.96
N PHE A 207 35.01 11.85 42.08
CA PHE A 207 35.63 12.64 41.03
C PHE A 207 35.09 14.07 41.16
N LYS A 208 35.83 14.95 41.86
CA LYS A 208 35.35 16.30 42.24
C LYS A 208 34.80 17.15 41.09
N GLU A 209 35.41 17.05 39.90
CA GLU A 209 35.00 17.79 38.71
C GLU A 209 33.92 17.06 37.88
N GLU A 210 33.60 15.80 38.21
CA GLU A 210 32.75 14.91 37.40
C GLU A 210 31.59 14.32 38.24
N THR A 211 30.85 15.20 38.92
CA THR A 211 29.77 14.79 39.84
C THR A 211 28.68 13.98 39.14
N GLY A 212 28.04 13.05 39.83
CA GLY A 212 26.93 12.25 39.30
C GLY A 212 27.35 10.92 38.69
N ILE A 213 28.66 10.70 38.54
CA ILE A 213 29.23 9.39 38.21
C ILE A 213 30.02 8.86 39.40
N VAL A 214 29.85 7.57 39.68
CA VAL A 214 30.68 6.79 40.60
C VAL A 214 31.16 5.54 39.87
N LYS A 215 32.44 5.19 40.04
CA LYS A 215 33.03 3.94 39.57
C LYS A 215 33.32 3.04 40.76
N VAL A 216 32.77 1.83 40.75
CA VAL A 216 32.95 0.82 41.79
C VAL A 216 33.53 -0.47 41.21
N SER A 217 34.23 -1.24 42.04
CA SER A 217 34.68 -2.59 41.69
C SER A 217 34.08 -3.60 42.65
N LEU A 218 33.39 -4.61 42.14
CA LEU A 218 32.93 -5.77 42.87
C LEU A 218 34.01 -6.85 42.85
N ASP A 219 34.20 -7.54 43.97
CA ASP A 219 35.20 -8.62 44.11
C ASP A 219 34.74 -9.93 43.45
N GLU A 220 33.47 -9.96 43.02
CA GLU A 220 32.81 -11.09 42.37
C GLU A 220 33.16 -11.14 40.88
N GLU A 221 32.99 -12.32 40.28
CA GLU A 221 33.07 -12.46 38.82
C GLU A 221 31.88 -11.76 38.15
N HIS A 222 32.09 -11.31 36.91
CA HIS A 222 31.01 -10.76 36.10
C HIS A 222 29.86 -11.79 35.99
N PRO A 223 28.60 -11.36 36.16
CA PRO A 223 27.44 -12.26 36.26
C PRO A 223 27.26 -13.16 35.04
N SER A 224 27.65 -12.68 33.85
CA SER A 224 27.84 -13.52 32.66
C SER A 224 29.21 -14.24 32.70
N THR A 225 29.21 -15.56 32.82
CA THR A 225 30.40 -16.44 32.80
C THR A 225 30.44 -17.25 31.50
N ASN A 226 31.58 -17.28 30.78
CA ASN A 226 31.84 -18.13 29.62
C ASN A 226 30.80 -18.07 28.48
N TYR A 227 30.54 -16.89 27.93
CA TYR A 227 29.69 -16.73 26.73
C TYR A 227 28.22 -17.10 26.96
N GLN A 228 27.76 -17.10 28.22
CA GLN A 228 26.38 -17.40 28.59
C GLN A 228 25.67 -16.18 29.11
N ILE A 229 24.45 -16.01 28.63
CA ILE A 229 23.53 -14.97 29.03
C ILE A 229 23.00 -15.32 30.41
N LYS A 230 23.52 -14.65 31.44
CA LYS A 230 22.98 -14.68 32.80
C LYS A 230 22.51 -13.29 33.14
N PHE A 231 21.27 -13.18 33.60
CA PHE A 231 20.78 -11.94 34.16
C PHE A 231 21.52 -11.68 35.48
N PRO A 232 22.07 -10.48 35.71
CA PRO A 232 22.57 -10.14 37.03
C PRO A 232 21.40 -10.26 38.00
N ASP A 233 21.57 -11.08 39.03
CA ASP A 233 20.67 -11.09 40.17
C ASP A 233 20.64 -9.66 40.79
N GLN A 234 19.50 -9.28 41.34
CA GLN A 234 19.28 -7.99 42.00
C GLN A 234 20.38 -7.67 43.03
N SER A 235 20.95 -8.71 43.65
CA SER A 235 22.05 -8.59 44.61
C SER A 235 23.30 -7.90 44.04
N TYR A 236 23.58 -7.96 42.73
CA TYR A 236 24.69 -7.22 42.12
C TYR A 236 24.47 -5.70 42.14
N MET A 237 23.24 -5.26 41.92
CA MET A 237 22.86 -3.84 41.90
C MET A 237 22.89 -3.27 43.31
N GLU A 238 22.40 -4.03 44.30
CA GLU A 238 22.49 -3.66 45.71
C GLU A 238 23.95 -3.53 46.16
N LYS A 239 24.81 -4.52 45.87
CA LYS A 239 26.24 -4.45 46.21
C LYS A 239 26.94 -3.26 45.53
N ALA A 240 26.64 -3.00 44.26
CA ALA A 240 27.20 -1.88 43.53
C ALA A 240 26.75 -0.53 44.13
N LEU A 241 25.46 -0.40 44.48
CA LEU A 241 24.91 0.78 45.16
C LEU A 241 25.56 1.00 46.53
N GLN A 242 25.70 -0.08 47.32
CA GLN A 242 26.32 -0.06 48.63
C GLN A 242 27.79 0.36 48.59
N LYS A 243 28.55 -0.07 47.58
CA LYS A 243 29.92 0.43 47.35
C LYS A 243 29.91 1.89 46.88
N ALA A 244 28.90 2.29 46.10
CA ALA A 244 28.80 3.67 45.62
C ALA A 244 28.55 4.67 46.78
N GLU A 245 27.88 4.25 47.86
CA GLU A 245 27.63 5.06 49.07
C GLU A 245 28.90 5.54 49.79
N GLU A 246 30.08 5.00 49.49
CA GLU A 246 31.37 5.58 49.92
C GLU A 246 31.58 7.00 49.34
N TYR A 247 30.92 7.29 48.21
CA TYR A 247 31.13 8.49 47.40
C TYR A 247 29.87 9.33 47.20
N ILE A 248 28.72 8.92 47.74
CA ILE A 248 27.47 9.68 47.67
C ILE A 248 26.69 9.53 48.98
N ASP A 249 26.12 10.62 49.47
CA ASP A 249 25.15 10.57 50.57
C ASP A 249 23.72 10.49 50.03
N LEU A 250 23.16 9.28 49.97
CA LEU A 250 21.82 9.05 49.41
C LEU A 250 20.70 9.67 50.25
N SER A 251 20.91 9.93 51.55
CA SER A 251 19.87 10.50 52.42
C SER A 251 19.47 11.92 52.07
N ILE A 252 20.28 12.66 51.31
CA ILE A 252 19.89 14.01 50.85
C ILE A 252 18.81 13.97 49.76
N TYR A 253 18.59 12.80 49.15
CA TYR A 253 17.62 12.60 48.08
C TYR A 253 16.28 12.09 48.59
N ASP A 254 16.22 11.45 49.76
CA ASP A 254 14.96 11.17 50.47
C ASP A 254 14.43 12.48 51.09
N LYS A 255 13.85 13.33 50.22
CA LYS A 255 13.45 14.71 50.56
C LYS A 255 12.26 14.73 51.51
N ASN A 256 11.41 13.70 51.43
CA ASN A 256 10.21 13.59 52.24
C ASN A 256 10.42 12.77 53.53
N HIS A 257 11.61 12.19 53.71
CA HIS A 257 12.03 11.39 54.87
C HIS A 257 11.16 10.15 55.12
N ASP A 258 10.65 9.54 54.05
CA ASP A 258 9.82 8.34 54.13
C ASP A 258 10.63 7.02 54.02
N GLY A 259 11.95 7.13 53.87
CA GLY A 259 12.88 6.00 53.72
C GLY A 259 12.87 5.38 52.33
N ARG A 260 12.19 6.00 51.35
CA ARG A 260 12.12 5.57 49.96
C ARG A 260 12.73 6.65 49.07
N ILE A 261 13.29 6.21 47.96
CA ILE A 261 13.76 7.09 46.89
C ILE A 261 12.91 6.78 45.66
N THR A 262 12.19 7.79 45.20
CA THR A 262 11.32 7.72 44.02
C THR A 262 11.98 8.34 42.79
N SER A 263 11.38 8.13 41.61
CA SER A 263 11.79 8.76 40.35
C SER A 263 11.75 10.30 40.40
N ASN A 264 11.02 10.92 41.32
CA ASN A 264 11.06 12.39 41.50
C ASN A 264 12.24 12.88 42.35
N GLU A 265 12.96 11.97 42.99
CA GLU A 265 14.05 12.29 43.92
C GLU A 265 15.41 11.98 43.30
N LEU A 266 15.62 10.72 42.93
CA LEU A 266 16.87 10.25 42.34
C LEU A 266 16.65 8.95 41.55
N HIS A 267 17.09 8.98 40.30
CA HIS A 267 17.23 7.79 39.45
C HIS A 267 18.61 7.17 39.63
N VAL A 268 18.71 5.85 39.49
CA VAL A 268 19.98 5.14 39.48
C VAL A 268 20.13 4.32 38.20
N LEU A 269 21.25 4.53 37.51
CA LEU A 269 21.66 3.81 36.30
C LEU A 269 22.96 3.06 36.57
N PHE A 270 22.94 1.74 36.39
CA PHE A 270 24.13 0.91 36.44
C PHE A 270 24.69 0.67 35.04
N ILE A 271 25.97 1.00 34.84
CA ILE A 271 26.70 0.70 33.60
C ILE A 271 27.74 -0.37 33.94
N PHE A 272 27.50 -1.58 33.49
CA PHE A 272 28.38 -2.70 33.79
C PHE A 272 29.46 -2.88 32.73
N ALA A 273 30.65 -3.23 33.21
CA ALA A 273 31.79 -3.57 32.36
C ALA A 273 31.48 -4.74 31.43
N GLY A 274 31.66 -4.54 30.12
CA GLY A 274 31.24 -5.48 29.09
C GLY A 274 30.15 -4.93 28.15
N PHE A 275 29.58 -5.80 27.32
CA PHE A 275 28.69 -5.41 26.23
C PHE A 275 27.22 -5.31 26.65
N GLU A 276 26.47 -4.43 25.99
CA GLU A 276 25.02 -4.57 25.87
C GLU A 276 24.74 -5.85 25.09
N ILE A 277 23.94 -6.74 25.66
CA ILE A 277 23.64 -8.07 25.14
C ILE A 277 23.03 -8.06 23.74
N THR A 278 22.16 -7.09 23.42
CA THR A 278 21.58 -6.96 22.07
C THR A 278 22.64 -6.62 21.02
N HIS A 279 23.85 -6.25 21.45
CA HIS A 279 24.97 -5.92 20.57
C HIS A 279 26.20 -6.80 20.77
N ALA A 280 26.17 -7.79 21.67
CA ALA A 280 27.34 -8.61 21.99
C ALA A 280 27.72 -9.61 20.86
N LYS A 281 26.82 -9.91 19.91
CA LYS A 281 27.00 -10.89 18.81
C LYS A 281 27.80 -12.15 19.22
N GLY A 282 27.51 -12.67 20.42
CA GLY A 282 28.09 -13.90 20.95
C GLY A 282 29.52 -13.82 21.52
N ASN A 283 30.15 -12.64 21.57
CA ASN A 283 31.54 -12.50 22.03
C ASN A 283 31.67 -11.43 23.13
N GLY A 284 31.72 -11.88 24.38
CA GLY A 284 32.06 -11.04 25.53
C GLY A 284 31.07 -11.13 26.67
N LYS A 285 31.55 -10.77 27.87
CA LYS A 285 30.71 -10.58 29.04
C LYS A 285 29.72 -9.46 28.77
N SER A 286 28.45 -9.71 29.01
CA SER A 286 27.38 -8.80 28.63
C SER A 286 26.24 -8.78 29.64
N ILE A 287 25.51 -7.67 29.66
CA ILE A 287 24.32 -7.43 30.47
C ILE A 287 23.27 -6.80 29.55
N TRP A 288 22.01 -7.20 29.73
CA TRP A 288 20.89 -6.62 28.99
C TRP A 288 20.55 -5.21 29.49
N GLY A 289 20.42 -4.26 28.56
CA GLY A 289 19.77 -2.97 28.78
C GLY A 289 18.32 -3.14 29.24
N HIS A 290 17.98 -2.64 30.43
CA HIS A 290 16.60 -2.66 30.94
C HIS A 290 16.37 -1.66 32.07
N LYS A 291 15.10 -1.28 32.26
CA LYS A 291 14.57 -0.59 33.45
C LYS A 291 13.82 -1.60 34.32
N SER A 292 14.44 -2.03 35.41
CA SER A 292 13.79 -2.90 36.38
C SER A 292 12.83 -2.13 37.27
N HIS A 293 11.75 -2.78 37.68
CA HIS A 293 10.80 -2.27 38.68
C HIS A 293 11.06 -2.86 40.08
N ASN A 294 12.05 -3.76 40.19
CA ASN A 294 12.40 -4.36 41.46
C ASN A 294 13.10 -3.32 42.33
N ALA A 295 12.61 -3.16 43.55
CA ALA A 295 13.18 -2.21 44.49
C ALA A 295 14.53 -2.71 44.98
N ILE A 296 15.54 -1.84 44.99
CA ILE A 296 16.86 -2.13 45.56
C ILE A 296 17.09 -1.33 46.83
N THR A 297 17.84 -1.90 47.77
CA THR A 297 18.05 -1.30 49.10
C THR A 297 19.51 -0.90 49.30
N SER A 298 19.70 0.32 49.78
CA SER A 298 21.00 0.88 50.19
C SER A 298 21.51 0.27 51.52
N ASN A 299 22.79 0.45 51.84
CA ASN A 299 23.40 0.04 53.12
C ASN A 299 22.75 0.72 54.32
N LYS A 300 22.23 1.94 54.13
CA LYS A 300 21.51 2.71 55.14
C LYS A 300 20.01 2.40 55.22
N GLY A 301 19.50 1.45 54.44
CA GLY A 301 18.10 1.01 54.46
C GLY A 301 17.12 1.86 53.64
N LEU A 302 17.61 2.86 52.88
CA LEU A 302 16.80 3.57 51.88
C LEU A 302 16.44 2.63 50.72
N VAL A 303 15.18 2.66 50.29
CA VAL A 303 14.63 1.77 49.27
C VAL A 303 14.33 2.55 47.99
N PHE A 304 15.00 2.22 46.88
CA PHE A 304 14.66 2.74 45.56
C PHE A 304 13.40 2.05 45.06
N SER A 305 12.24 2.65 45.29
CA SER A 305 10.95 1.96 45.10
C SER A 305 10.49 1.88 43.66
N ASP A 306 10.99 2.75 42.79
CA ASP A 306 10.64 2.78 41.37
C ASP A 306 11.61 1.95 40.50
N GLY A 307 12.61 1.35 41.17
CA GLY A 307 13.59 0.43 40.60
C GLY A 307 14.86 1.11 40.12
N TYR A 308 15.47 0.55 39.07
CA TYR A 308 16.77 0.98 38.55
C TYR A 308 16.86 0.74 37.05
N MET A 309 17.80 1.41 36.39
CA MET A 309 18.20 1.10 35.01
C MET A 309 19.54 0.37 35.02
N ALA A 310 19.76 -0.56 34.10
CA ALA A 310 21.03 -1.26 33.94
C ALA A 310 21.33 -1.50 32.46
N THR A 311 22.59 -1.41 32.06
CA THR A 311 23.04 -1.78 30.71
C THR A 311 24.55 -2.05 30.67
N GLY A 312 25.03 -2.64 29.58
CA GLY A 312 26.45 -2.80 29.30
C GLY A 312 27.11 -1.52 28.77
N GLU A 313 28.40 -1.36 29.03
CA GLU A 313 29.16 -0.17 28.63
C GLU A 313 29.46 -0.10 27.12
N LEU A 314 29.51 -1.25 26.43
CA LEU A 314 29.90 -1.38 25.02
C LEU A 314 28.77 -1.88 24.11
N ILE A 315 28.73 -1.40 22.87
CA ILE A 315 27.98 -1.99 21.76
C ILE A 315 28.91 -2.30 20.59
N HIS A 316 28.57 -3.27 19.75
CA HIS A 316 29.23 -3.47 18.46
C HIS A 316 28.59 -2.63 17.36
N VAL A 317 29.44 -1.93 16.60
CA VAL A 317 29.08 -1.31 15.33
C VAL A 317 29.84 -1.97 14.17
N GLU A 318 29.14 -2.19 13.06
CA GLU A 318 29.73 -2.79 11.85
C GLU A 318 30.63 -1.79 11.12
N ARG A 319 31.78 -2.26 10.65
CA ARG A 319 32.81 -1.47 9.99
C ARG A 319 33.23 -2.08 8.67
N ASN A 320 33.51 -1.22 7.70
CA ASN A 320 34.19 -1.59 6.47
C ASN A 320 35.69 -1.34 6.62
N SER A 321 36.50 -2.38 6.41
CA SER A 321 37.97 -2.31 6.44
C SER A 321 38.60 -1.44 5.34
N ASN A 322 37.84 -1.01 4.33
CA ASN A 322 38.35 -0.13 3.28
C ASN A 322 37.31 0.91 2.82
N PRO A 323 37.21 2.08 3.49
CA PRO A 323 36.23 3.12 3.16
C PRO A 323 36.50 3.85 1.83
N SER A 324 37.66 3.66 1.20
CA SER A 324 38.13 4.44 0.03
C SER A 324 37.93 3.74 -1.33
N GLY A 325 37.26 2.58 -1.36
CA GLY A 325 37.01 1.81 -2.59
C GLY A 325 38.09 0.75 -2.85
N GLY A 326 37.69 -0.52 -2.77
CA GLY A 326 38.53 -1.72 -2.92
C GLY A 326 37.82 -2.95 -2.34
N SER A 327 38.50 -4.11 -2.30
CA SER A 327 37.93 -5.33 -1.68
C SER A 327 37.69 -5.09 -0.18
N SER A 328 36.42 -5.02 0.23
CA SER A 328 35.98 -4.65 1.57
C SER A 328 35.65 -5.89 2.42
N SER A 329 36.37 -6.06 3.53
CA SER A 329 36.00 -7.00 4.61
C SER A 329 35.25 -6.26 5.73
N TRP A 330 34.23 -6.89 6.30
CA TRP A 330 33.43 -6.32 7.38
C TRP A 330 33.90 -6.85 8.74
N TYR A 331 34.07 -5.96 9.71
CA TYR A 331 34.40 -6.34 11.09
C TYR A 331 33.53 -5.59 12.10
N LEU A 332 33.46 -6.09 13.33
CA LEU A 332 32.75 -5.46 14.42
C LEU A 332 33.74 -4.63 15.24
N LYS A 333 33.37 -3.40 15.59
CA LYS A 333 34.15 -2.55 16.48
C LYS A 333 33.35 -2.30 17.76
N ALA A 334 33.94 -2.60 18.90
CA ALA A 334 33.40 -2.22 20.19
C ALA A 334 33.47 -0.69 20.35
N THR A 335 32.35 -0.09 20.74
CA THR A 335 32.23 1.35 21.01
C THR A 335 31.38 1.56 22.26
N PRO A 336 31.55 2.67 23.00
CA PRO A 336 30.69 2.95 24.13
C PRO A 336 29.23 3.04 23.71
N THR A 337 28.33 2.50 24.55
CA THR A 337 26.88 2.54 24.35
C THR A 337 26.41 3.97 24.04
N THR A 338 25.55 4.09 23.03
CA THR A 338 25.03 5.37 22.54
C THR A 338 23.85 5.86 23.37
N ILE A 339 23.52 7.15 23.27
CA ILE A 339 22.53 7.78 24.16
C ILE A 339 21.11 7.28 23.97
N GLY A 340 20.78 6.69 22.83
CA GLY A 340 19.47 6.16 22.52
C GLY A 340 19.00 5.10 23.51
N VAL A 341 19.89 4.18 23.89
CA VAL A 341 19.60 3.18 24.93
C VAL A 341 19.24 3.87 26.25
N PHE A 342 20.05 4.83 26.69
CA PHE A 342 19.77 5.58 27.91
C PHE A 342 18.49 6.41 27.84
N ALA A 343 18.19 7.00 26.67
CA ALA A 343 16.98 7.78 26.45
C ALA A 343 15.71 6.91 26.46
N HIS A 344 15.79 5.68 25.96
CA HIS A 344 14.71 4.71 26.02
C HIS A 344 14.44 4.25 27.46
N GLU A 345 15.48 3.76 28.16
CA GLU A 345 15.36 3.27 29.54
C GLU A 345 14.93 4.37 30.52
N PHE A 346 15.44 5.58 30.34
CA PHE A 346 15.01 6.72 31.16
C PHE A 346 13.55 7.08 30.88
N GLY A 347 13.05 6.89 29.65
CA GLY A 347 11.64 7.02 29.32
C GLY A 347 10.75 6.09 30.16
N HIS A 348 11.17 4.84 30.36
CA HIS A 348 10.48 3.91 31.27
C HIS A 348 10.57 4.36 32.73
N SER A 349 11.70 4.92 33.16
CA SER A 349 11.82 5.49 34.51
C SER A 349 10.86 6.64 34.78
N LEU A 350 10.41 7.31 33.72
CA LEU A 350 9.40 8.37 33.73
C LEU A 350 7.96 7.84 33.52
N GLY A 351 7.78 6.52 33.40
CA GLY A 351 6.47 5.88 33.27
C GLY A 351 5.94 5.70 31.85
N LEU A 352 6.79 5.82 30.83
CA LEU A 352 6.39 5.57 29.44
C LEU A 352 6.40 4.06 29.11
N PRO A 353 5.42 3.55 28.34
CA PRO A 353 5.40 2.16 27.89
C PRO A 353 6.22 1.96 26.61
N ASP A 354 6.48 0.69 26.29
CA ASP A 354 6.99 0.29 24.98
C ASP A 354 5.95 0.39 23.87
N LEU A 355 6.38 0.98 22.75
CA LEU A 355 5.57 1.24 21.56
C LEU A 355 6.09 0.52 20.29
N TYR A 356 7.06 -0.38 20.40
CA TYR A 356 7.43 -1.35 19.35
C TYR A 356 6.59 -2.64 19.45
N GLY A 357 6.59 -3.47 18.41
CA GLY A 357 5.91 -4.78 18.37
C GLY A 357 6.90 -5.95 18.43
N SER A 358 6.43 -7.15 18.81
CA SER A 358 7.25 -8.37 18.86
C SER A 358 7.45 -8.98 17.47
N GLU A 359 8.69 -9.17 17.04
CA GLU A 359 9.04 -9.69 15.71
C GLU A 359 8.57 -11.14 15.50
N ASN A 360 7.44 -11.34 14.83
CA ASN A 360 7.15 -12.56 14.08
C ASN A 360 6.53 -12.15 12.75
N SER A 361 6.83 -12.91 11.70
CA SER A 361 6.66 -12.61 10.25
C SER A 361 5.26 -12.28 9.72
N ILE A 362 4.31 -11.96 10.61
CA ILE A 362 2.92 -11.58 10.32
C ILE A 362 2.53 -10.28 11.09
N GLN A 363 3.39 -9.72 11.94
CA GLN A 363 3.02 -8.78 13.02
C GLN A 363 3.84 -7.48 12.94
N GLY A 364 3.18 -6.32 12.98
CA GLY A 364 3.80 -5.02 12.69
C GLY A 364 4.74 -4.48 13.76
N TYR A 365 5.58 -3.51 13.38
CA TYR A 365 6.70 -2.99 14.19
C TYR A 365 6.30 -1.80 15.08
N GLY A 366 5.09 -1.84 15.65
CA GLY A 366 4.54 -0.74 16.44
C GLY A 366 4.52 0.58 15.66
N ILE A 367 5.21 1.60 16.17
CA ILE A 367 5.38 2.91 15.50
C ILE A 367 6.78 3.14 14.91
N GLY A 368 7.64 2.12 14.86
CA GLY A 368 8.95 2.15 14.19
C GLY A 368 9.85 3.32 14.59
N TYR A 369 10.56 3.92 13.62
CA TYR A 369 11.45 5.05 13.86
C TYR A 369 10.74 6.37 14.25
N HIS A 370 9.41 6.38 14.41
CA HIS A 370 8.67 7.60 14.76
C HIS A 370 8.68 7.93 16.27
N SER A 371 9.26 7.10 17.13
CA SER A 371 9.38 7.40 18.57
C SER A 371 10.59 6.73 19.21
N THR A 372 11.21 7.40 20.19
CA THR A 372 12.20 6.78 21.08
C THR A 372 11.64 5.62 21.91
N MET A 373 10.33 5.60 22.20
CA MET A 373 9.69 4.45 22.86
C MET A 373 9.41 3.28 21.88
N SER A 374 9.90 3.38 20.64
CA SER A 374 9.85 2.34 19.62
C SER A 374 11.23 2.27 18.95
N SER A 375 11.37 1.84 17.70
CA SER A 375 12.71 1.75 17.06
C SER A 375 13.45 3.07 16.90
N GLY A 376 12.82 4.23 17.16
CA GLY A 376 13.41 5.55 17.04
C GLY A 376 14.61 5.80 17.97
N TYR A 377 14.77 5.03 19.06
CA TYR A 377 15.96 5.16 19.90
C TYR A 377 17.26 4.75 19.17
N TRP A 378 17.15 4.05 18.04
CA TRP A 378 18.27 3.72 17.15
C TRP A 378 18.63 4.79 16.13
N GLY A 379 17.97 5.95 16.16
CA GLY A 379 18.18 7.03 15.21
C GLY A 379 19.65 7.41 15.04
N LYS A 380 20.03 7.75 13.80
CA LYS A 380 21.39 8.08 13.39
C LYS A 380 21.41 9.04 12.21
N VAL A 381 22.49 9.81 12.08
CA VAL A 381 22.65 10.79 10.99
C VAL A 381 23.62 10.29 9.92
N GLY A 382 24.70 9.59 10.30
CA GLY A 382 25.68 9.09 9.33
C GLY A 382 25.38 7.68 8.81
N ASP A 383 26.06 7.35 7.71
CA ASP A 383 26.00 6.01 7.15
C ASP A 383 26.91 5.02 7.91
N ARG A 384 26.84 3.73 7.54
CA ARG A 384 27.60 2.63 8.17
C ARG A 384 29.12 2.80 8.16
N ARG A 385 29.66 3.73 7.39
CA ARG A 385 31.10 3.99 7.25
C ARG A 385 31.57 5.11 8.16
N SER A 386 30.68 5.87 8.80
CA SER A 386 31.09 7.03 9.62
C SER A 386 31.97 6.62 10.79
N GLU A 387 33.13 7.26 10.94
CA GLU A 387 34.03 7.10 12.08
C GLU A 387 33.65 7.97 13.27
N ASN A 388 32.76 8.94 13.07
CA ASN A 388 32.31 9.85 14.11
C ASN A 388 31.31 9.15 15.05
N PRO A 389 31.59 9.03 16.36
CA PRO A 389 30.68 8.41 17.31
C PRO A 389 29.28 9.02 17.38
N LYS A 390 29.14 10.30 16.99
CA LYS A 390 27.84 11.00 16.94
C LYS A 390 26.94 10.51 15.80
N ASP A 391 27.49 9.77 14.86
CA ASP A 391 26.77 9.22 13.70
C ASP A 391 26.36 7.75 13.90
N PHE A 392 26.73 7.15 15.03
CA PHE A 392 26.46 5.74 15.27
C PHE A 392 24.96 5.49 15.50
N PRO A 393 24.48 4.26 15.25
CA PRO A 393 23.14 3.86 15.65
C PRO A 393 22.85 4.23 17.11
N GLY A 394 21.75 4.94 17.32
CA GLY A 394 21.30 5.44 18.63
C GLY A 394 22.08 6.63 19.18
N ALA A 395 23.01 7.22 18.43
CA ALA A 395 23.66 8.46 18.84
C ALA A 395 22.75 9.70 18.66
N THR A 396 21.75 9.60 17.78
CA THR A 396 20.75 10.67 17.54
C THR A 396 19.35 10.06 17.59
N PRO A 397 18.82 9.67 18.76
CA PRO A 397 17.49 9.07 18.88
C PRO A 397 16.38 10.04 18.43
N ALA A 398 15.30 9.52 17.85
CA ALA A 398 14.15 10.31 17.42
C ALA A 398 13.41 10.96 18.60
N HIS A 399 12.65 12.02 18.36
CA HIS A 399 11.76 12.54 19.40
C HIS A 399 10.67 11.53 19.79
N PHE A 400 10.12 11.70 20.99
CA PHE A 400 8.91 11.01 21.43
C PHE A 400 7.72 11.26 20.48
N ASP A 401 6.82 10.28 20.37
CA ASP A 401 5.50 10.45 19.74
C ASP A 401 4.57 11.30 20.61
N ALA A 402 3.43 11.69 20.03
CA ALA A 402 2.45 12.54 20.70
C ALA A 402 1.88 11.94 22.01
N TYR A 403 1.73 10.61 22.11
CA TYR A 403 1.25 9.97 23.33
C TYR A 403 2.29 10.05 24.45
N SER A 404 3.54 9.69 24.13
CA SER A 404 4.66 9.82 25.07
C SER A 404 4.85 11.26 25.54
N LYS A 405 4.81 12.24 24.62
CA LYS A 405 4.88 13.67 24.93
C LYS A 405 3.76 14.13 25.87
N MET A 406 2.52 13.71 25.60
CA MET A 406 1.37 14.03 26.46
C MET A 406 1.54 13.44 27.87
N LYS A 407 2.02 12.19 28.00
CA LYS A 407 2.27 11.56 29.31
C LYS A 407 3.39 12.26 30.09
N LEU A 408 4.40 12.80 29.40
CA LEU A 408 5.44 13.66 29.99
C LEU A 408 4.97 15.11 30.25
N GLY A 409 3.70 15.42 30.06
CA GLY A 409 3.11 16.70 30.44
C GLY A 409 3.24 17.83 29.42
N LEU A 410 3.45 17.52 28.13
CA LEU A 410 3.37 18.55 27.08
C LEU A 410 1.93 19.09 26.97
N PRO A 411 1.76 20.39 26.69
CA PRO A 411 0.43 21.00 26.60
C PRO A 411 -0.42 20.26 25.56
N THR A 412 -1.59 19.82 25.99
CA THR A 412 -2.51 19.05 25.15
C THR A 412 -3.86 19.76 25.07
N GLU A 413 -4.29 20.11 23.87
CA GLU A 413 -5.55 20.79 23.62
C GLU A 413 -6.59 19.80 23.08
N THR A 414 -7.76 19.70 23.72
CA THR A 414 -8.83 18.79 23.26
C THR A 414 -9.73 19.49 22.25
N ILE A 415 -9.99 18.86 21.11
CA ILE A 415 -10.83 19.38 20.02
C ILE A 415 -12.25 18.83 20.15
N THR A 416 -13.19 19.66 20.56
CA THR A 416 -14.61 19.28 20.76
C THR A 416 -15.57 19.94 19.77
N GLU A 417 -15.09 20.89 18.97
CA GLU A 417 -15.85 21.62 17.97
C GLU A 417 -15.07 21.81 16.66
N LYS A 418 -15.79 22.20 15.60
CA LYS A 418 -15.20 22.50 14.29
C LYS A 418 -14.38 23.77 14.38
N LYS A 419 -13.13 23.74 13.92
CA LYS A 419 -12.26 24.91 13.84
C LYS A 419 -11.10 24.66 12.90
N GLU A 420 -10.46 25.73 12.48
CA GLU A 420 -9.17 25.70 11.80
C GLU A 420 -8.08 26.07 12.80
N ILE A 421 -6.99 25.32 12.80
CA ILE A 421 -5.86 25.50 13.72
C ILE A 421 -4.58 25.63 12.89
N LEU A 422 -3.74 26.59 13.28
CA LEU A 422 -2.36 26.68 12.84
C LEU A 422 -1.48 25.87 13.79
N MET A 423 -1.20 24.61 13.42
CA MET A 423 -0.41 23.68 14.23
C MET A 423 1.08 23.95 14.06
N LYS A 424 1.72 24.44 15.12
CA LYS A 424 3.16 24.67 15.17
C LYS A 424 3.94 23.37 15.36
N SER A 425 5.09 23.24 14.72
CA SER A 425 6.02 22.12 14.93
C SER A 425 6.72 22.22 16.29
N GLY A 426 7.30 21.10 16.75
CA GLY A 426 7.85 21.00 18.11
C GLY A 426 9.01 21.95 18.44
N ASP A 427 9.75 22.42 17.43
CA ASP A 427 10.84 23.40 17.54
C ASP A 427 10.35 24.82 17.78
N GLN A 428 9.06 25.06 17.59
CA GLN A 428 8.46 26.38 17.73
C GLN A 428 7.94 26.60 19.17
N PRO A 429 8.00 27.85 19.67
CA PRO A 429 7.41 28.19 20.96
C PRO A 429 5.90 27.94 20.94
N ASP A 430 5.37 27.48 22.07
CA ASP A 430 3.96 27.15 22.29
C ASP A 430 3.42 26.02 21.40
N SER A 431 4.28 25.14 20.88
CA SER A 431 3.81 23.90 20.27
C SER A 431 2.97 23.07 21.26
N LYS A 432 1.99 22.34 20.74
CA LYS A 432 1.05 21.54 21.55
C LYS A 432 0.73 20.24 20.85
N ILE A 433 0.27 19.28 21.64
CA ILE A 433 -0.41 18.09 21.14
C ILE A 433 -1.92 18.39 21.06
N TYR A 434 -2.60 17.88 20.03
CA TYR A 434 -4.05 18.02 19.91
C TYR A 434 -4.72 16.67 20.11
N LYS A 435 -5.63 16.58 21.08
CA LYS A 435 -6.42 15.39 21.37
C LYS A 435 -7.79 15.50 20.70
N LEU A 436 -8.13 14.53 19.86
CA LEU A 436 -9.43 14.43 19.21
C LEU A 436 -10.21 13.26 19.82
N PRO A 437 -11.27 13.52 20.61
CA PRO A 437 -12.09 12.46 21.22
C PRO A 437 -12.86 11.66 20.18
N VAL A 438 -13.09 10.39 20.48
CA VAL A 438 -14.00 9.52 19.71
C VAL A 438 -15.25 9.20 20.52
N TYR A 439 -16.32 8.88 19.80
CA TYR A 439 -17.65 8.63 20.35
C TYR A 439 -18.19 7.34 19.75
N LYS A 440 -18.89 6.58 20.59
CA LYS A 440 -19.75 5.51 20.10
C LYS A 440 -20.95 6.10 19.36
N GLU A 441 -21.40 5.44 18.30
CA GLU A 441 -22.56 5.91 17.55
C GLU A 441 -23.80 6.07 18.45
N GLY A 442 -24.42 7.27 18.42
CA GLY A 442 -25.57 7.60 19.25
C GLY A 442 -25.23 8.10 20.67
N GLU A 443 -23.97 8.05 21.08
CA GLU A 443 -23.53 8.54 22.40
C GLU A 443 -22.96 9.96 22.34
N ASN A 444 -23.24 10.74 23.38
CA ASN A 444 -22.72 12.10 23.53
C ASN A 444 -21.49 12.18 24.43
N ARG A 445 -21.16 11.11 25.16
CA ARG A 445 -19.98 11.02 26.01
C ARG A 445 -18.82 10.45 25.18
N PRO A 446 -17.63 11.09 25.17
CA PRO A 446 -16.48 10.53 24.49
C PRO A 446 -15.94 9.30 25.23
N SER A 447 -15.26 8.42 24.50
CA SER A 447 -14.51 7.32 25.10
C SER A 447 -13.42 7.85 26.04
N GLU A 448 -13.23 7.18 27.18
CA GLU A 448 -12.16 7.50 28.12
C GLU A 448 -10.83 6.87 27.70
N LYS A 449 -10.87 5.76 26.95
CA LYS A 449 -9.70 4.95 26.59
C LYS A 449 -9.29 5.05 25.12
N HIS A 450 -10.18 5.51 24.26
CA HIS A 450 -9.93 5.66 22.82
C HIS A 450 -9.93 7.14 22.44
N TYR A 451 -8.94 7.57 21.67
CA TYR A 451 -8.85 8.94 21.13
C TYR A 451 -7.74 9.03 20.08
N PHE A 452 -7.71 10.13 19.32
CA PHE A 452 -6.57 10.44 18.46
C PHE A 452 -5.70 11.54 19.09
N LEU A 453 -4.39 11.45 18.87
CA LEU A 453 -3.42 12.51 19.15
C LEU A 453 -2.77 12.99 17.87
N ILE A 454 -2.61 14.30 17.74
CA ILE A 454 -2.19 14.95 16.50
C ILE A 454 -1.07 15.95 16.84
N GLU A 455 0.00 15.93 16.04
CA GLU A 455 1.09 16.90 16.12
C GLU A 455 1.60 17.28 14.72
N ASN A 456 2.16 18.49 14.58
CA ASN A 456 2.95 18.85 13.41
C ASN A 456 4.39 18.37 13.64
N ARG A 457 4.81 17.39 12.84
CA ARG A 457 6.10 16.74 13.00
C ARG A 457 7.03 17.10 11.84
N LYS A 458 8.11 17.78 12.18
CA LYS A 458 9.20 18.20 11.29
C LYS A 458 10.49 17.47 11.67
N ILE A 459 11.44 17.38 10.75
CA ILE A 459 12.77 16.88 11.03
C ILE A 459 13.67 18.04 11.44
N TYR A 460 14.09 18.05 12.71
CA TYR A 460 15.06 18.98 13.26
C TYR A 460 15.75 18.35 14.48
N GLY A 461 16.93 18.86 14.84
CA GLY A 461 17.62 18.51 16.08
C GLY A 461 17.85 17.00 16.23
N PHE A 462 17.19 16.34 17.18
CA PHE A 462 17.28 14.89 17.39
C PHE A 462 16.40 14.07 16.44
N ASP A 463 15.33 14.64 15.90
CA ASP A 463 14.52 13.98 14.87
C ASP A 463 15.29 13.79 13.54
N GLU A 464 16.45 14.44 13.37
CA GLU A 464 17.41 14.18 12.28
C GLU A 464 17.81 12.70 12.17
N GLY A 465 17.85 11.99 13.30
CA GLY A 465 18.15 10.56 13.35
C GLY A 465 17.14 9.68 12.63
N ARG A 466 15.97 10.22 12.27
CA ARG A 466 14.98 9.52 11.45
C ARG A 466 15.31 9.58 9.97
N LYS A 467 16.08 10.56 9.46
CA LYS A 467 16.22 10.82 8.00
C LYS A 467 16.62 9.59 7.18
N VAL A 468 17.50 8.74 7.70
CA VAL A 468 18.03 7.57 6.99
C VAL A 468 16.93 6.52 6.76
N ASP A 469 16.12 6.24 7.77
CA ASP A 469 15.14 5.15 7.77
C ASP A 469 13.70 5.66 7.52
N ASN A 470 13.44 6.94 7.81
CA ASN A 470 12.14 7.60 7.74
C ASN A 470 12.23 9.14 7.62
N SER A 471 12.01 9.66 6.42
CA SER A 471 12.08 11.10 6.14
C SER A 471 10.72 11.81 6.13
N SER A 472 9.71 11.28 6.84
CA SER A 472 8.36 11.85 6.83
C SER A 472 8.27 13.15 7.64
N GLU A 473 7.65 14.17 7.03
CA GLU A 473 7.29 15.46 7.64
C GLU A 473 5.83 15.81 7.30
N GLY A 474 5.14 16.45 8.23
CA GLY A 474 3.72 16.81 8.09
C GLY A 474 2.92 16.60 9.39
N ILE A 475 1.62 16.42 9.25
CA ILE A 475 0.72 16.14 10.38
C ILE A 475 0.72 14.63 10.67
N SER A 476 1.25 14.24 11.83
CA SER A 476 1.18 12.86 12.32
C SER A 476 -0.09 12.67 13.16
N ILE A 477 -0.82 11.57 12.89
CA ILE A 477 -2.05 11.21 13.58
C ILE A 477 -1.87 9.84 14.24
N TYR A 478 -1.98 9.81 15.56
CA TYR A 478 -1.83 8.60 16.38
C TYR A 478 -3.20 8.18 16.92
N ALA A 479 -3.65 6.96 16.62
CA ALA A 479 -4.78 6.34 17.29
C ALA A 479 -4.31 5.75 18.62
N VAL A 480 -4.93 6.18 19.71
CA VAL A 480 -4.63 5.68 21.06
C VAL A 480 -5.74 4.74 21.50
N ASN A 481 -5.34 3.56 21.99
CA ASN A 481 -6.23 2.57 22.58
C ASN A 481 -5.70 2.07 23.93
N GLU A 482 -6.10 2.73 25.01
CA GLU A 482 -5.70 2.40 26.39
C GLU A 482 -6.43 1.17 26.97
N GLU A 483 -7.12 0.36 26.15
CA GLU A 483 -7.45 -1.02 26.53
C GLU A 483 -6.22 -1.92 26.52
N TYR A 484 -5.24 -1.58 25.69
CA TYR A 484 -3.92 -2.19 25.66
C TYR A 484 -2.97 -1.45 26.59
N LYS A 485 -2.00 -2.18 27.16
CA LYS A 485 -1.00 -1.61 28.07
C LYS A 485 0.24 -1.10 27.35
N ASP A 486 0.58 -1.76 26.26
CA ASP A 486 1.79 -1.57 25.47
C ASP A 486 1.50 -2.04 24.03
N ASN A 487 2.49 -1.94 23.15
CA ASN A 487 2.41 -2.47 21.79
C ASN A 487 2.96 -3.91 21.66
N LEU A 488 3.20 -4.62 22.78
CA LEU A 488 3.85 -5.94 22.79
C LEU A 488 2.85 -7.09 22.66
N ASN A 489 3.25 -8.17 21.97
CA ASN A 489 2.49 -9.43 21.87
C ASN A 489 1.10 -9.31 21.20
N ILE A 490 0.98 -8.45 20.19
CA ILE A 490 -0.31 -8.13 19.56
C ILE A 490 -0.46 -8.89 18.23
N LEU A 491 -1.60 -9.56 18.08
CA LEU A 491 -1.87 -10.46 16.94
C LEU A 491 -2.05 -9.73 15.60
N GLU A 492 -2.37 -8.43 15.61
CA GLU A 492 -2.75 -7.67 14.42
C GLU A 492 -2.36 -6.19 14.54
N TYR A 493 -1.74 -5.63 13.50
CA TYR A 493 -1.41 -4.20 13.45
C TYR A 493 -2.68 -3.35 13.63
N GLY A 494 -2.63 -2.38 14.55
CA GLY A 494 -3.78 -1.55 14.92
C GLY A 494 -4.50 -1.98 16.21
N LYS A 495 -4.18 -3.16 16.77
CA LYS A 495 -4.70 -3.63 18.08
C LYS A 495 -3.75 -3.32 19.24
N GLN A 496 -3.26 -2.09 19.31
CA GLN A 496 -2.13 -1.69 20.15
C GLN A 496 -2.37 -0.34 20.82
N ILE A 497 -1.65 -0.03 21.91
CA ILE A 497 -1.90 1.18 22.68
C ILE A 497 -1.72 2.45 21.83
N VAL A 498 -0.71 2.48 20.95
CA VAL A 498 -0.50 3.60 20.03
C VAL A 498 -0.25 3.07 18.62
N THR A 499 -1.09 3.50 17.68
CA THR A 499 -0.94 3.21 16.25
C THR A 499 -0.77 4.50 15.45
N LEU A 500 0.27 4.58 14.62
CA LEU A 500 0.36 5.67 13.64
C LEU A 500 -0.61 5.40 12.48
N LYS A 501 -1.51 6.33 12.20
CA LYS A 501 -2.34 6.28 10.99
C LYS A 501 -1.52 6.83 9.83
N GLU A 502 -1.04 5.94 8.96
CA GLU A 502 -0.10 6.30 7.90
C GLU A 502 -0.81 6.92 6.69
N ALA A 503 -0.50 8.16 6.33
CA ALA A 503 -1.19 8.87 5.23
C ALA A 503 -1.13 8.11 3.88
N ASN A 504 -0.04 7.40 3.60
CA ASN A 504 0.15 6.61 2.38
C ASN A 504 -0.62 5.28 2.32
N GLU A 505 -1.35 4.87 3.37
CA GLU A 505 -2.01 3.54 3.42
C GLU A 505 -2.97 3.30 2.25
N GLY A 506 -3.64 4.36 1.78
CA GLY A 506 -4.52 4.30 0.61
C GLY A 506 -3.78 4.02 -0.70
N LEU A 507 -2.51 4.42 -0.80
CA LEU A 507 -1.65 4.20 -1.98
C LEU A 507 -0.99 2.82 -1.94
N THR A 508 -0.50 2.41 -0.77
CA THR A 508 0.19 1.12 -0.59
C THR A 508 -0.79 -0.04 -0.48
N GLY A 509 -2.03 0.21 -0.08
CA GLY A 509 -3.05 -0.81 0.16
C GLY A 509 -2.91 -1.52 1.51
N TYR A 510 -1.91 -1.19 2.32
CA TYR A 510 -1.66 -1.75 3.66
C TYR A 510 -0.80 -0.78 4.51
N PRO A 511 -0.85 -0.85 5.85
CA PRO A 511 0.02 -0.04 6.70
C PRO A 511 1.49 -0.45 6.52
N SER A 512 2.37 0.47 6.12
CA SER A 512 3.77 0.14 5.82
C SER A 512 4.49 -0.39 7.05
N LEU A 513 4.20 0.15 8.23
CA LEU A 513 4.76 -0.31 9.51
C LEU A 513 4.35 -1.75 9.88
N SER A 514 3.34 -2.32 9.20
CA SER A 514 3.02 -3.76 9.33
C SER A 514 4.07 -4.67 8.68
N LYS A 515 4.98 -4.13 7.86
CA LYS A 515 6.00 -4.89 7.12
C LYS A 515 7.43 -4.65 7.57
N GLY A 516 7.66 -3.61 8.35
CA GLY A 516 9.01 -3.22 8.73
C GLY A 516 9.03 -1.98 9.64
N PRO A 517 10.06 -1.81 10.48
CA PRO A 517 10.27 -0.59 11.25
C PRO A 517 10.90 0.53 10.40
N GLY A 518 11.63 0.18 9.32
CA GLY A 518 12.20 1.10 8.32
C GLY A 518 11.28 1.37 7.13
N SER A 519 10.04 0.86 7.15
CA SER A 519 9.03 1.14 6.13
C SER A 519 8.07 2.21 6.65
N GLY A 520 8.11 3.39 6.04
CA GLY A 520 7.32 4.54 6.49
C GLY A 520 7.66 5.86 5.77
N LYS A 521 8.06 5.79 4.49
CA LYS A 521 8.16 7.01 3.68
C LYS A 521 6.75 7.53 3.44
N ASP A 522 6.55 8.83 3.65
CA ASP A 522 5.26 9.47 3.42
C ASP A 522 4.14 8.99 4.38
N SER A 523 4.47 8.76 5.66
CA SER A 523 3.49 8.33 6.67
C SER A 523 2.66 9.49 7.26
N TYR A 524 2.99 10.75 7.00
CA TYR A 524 2.32 11.93 7.59
C TYR A 524 1.44 12.68 6.58
N PHE A 525 0.32 13.22 7.07
CA PHE A 525 -0.68 13.92 6.28
C PHE A 525 -0.15 15.30 5.86
N LYS A 526 -0.28 15.62 4.57
CA LYS A 526 0.17 16.89 3.97
C LYS A 526 -0.53 17.14 2.63
N GLN A 527 -0.45 18.35 2.12
CA GLN A 527 -0.90 18.67 0.77
C GLN A 527 -0.28 17.71 -0.26
N GLY A 528 -1.10 17.16 -1.16
CA GLY A 528 -0.70 16.19 -2.17
C GLY A 528 -0.57 14.74 -1.67
N LEU A 529 -0.73 14.48 -0.37
CA LEU A 529 -0.65 13.15 0.21
C LEU A 529 -1.70 12.96 1.31
N ASN A 530 -2.82 12.37 0.91
CA ASN A 530 -3.97 12.06 1.75
C ASN A 530 -4.37 13.23 2.65
N GLU A 531 -4.94 14.26 2.03
CA GLU A 531 -5.28 15.52 2.70
C GLU A 531 -6.50 15.42 3.62
N LEU A 532 -7.21 14.29 3.63
CA LEU A 532 -8.45 14.08 4.38
C LEU A 532 -8.37 12.81 5.20
N PHE A 533 -8.68 12.93 6.49
CA PHE A 533 -8.81 11.82 7.41
C PHE A 533 -10.25 11.74 7.93
N ASP A 534 -11.01 10.79 7.40
CA ASP A 534 -12.42 10.57 7.71
C ASP A 534 -12.77 9.08 7.85
N PHE A 535 -14.06 8.74 7.91
CA PHE A 535 -14.54 7.37 8.12
C PHE A 535 -14.32 6.45 6.90
N ASP A 536 -14.35 7.00 5.69
CA ASP A 536 -14.25 6.27 4.43
C ASP A 536 -12.85 6.39 3.77
N THR A 537 -11.96 7.20 4.34
CA THR A 537 -10.56 7.28 3.92
C THR A 537 -9.78 6.02 4.29
N LYS A 538 -8.64 5.83 3.64
CA LYS A 538 -7.64 4.83 4.01
C LYS A 538 -6.31 5.56 4.26
N PRO A 539 -5.83 5.65 5.51
CA PRO A 539 -6.40 5.09 6.73
C PRO A 539 -7.71 5.79 7.12
N SER A 540 -8.58 5.07 7.83
CA SER A 540 -9.83 5.64 8.36
C SER A 540 -9.66 6.17 9.78
N ASN A 541 -10.53 7.11 10.17
CA ASN A 541 -10.65 7.65 11.52
C ASN A 541 -11.37 6.75 12.52
N LYS A 542 -11.47 5.44 12.22
CA LYS A 542 -11.95 4.42 13.15
C LYS A 542 -10.82 3.91 14.03
N ILE A 543 -11.11 3.77 15.31
CA ILE A 543 -10.23 3.07 16.27
C ILE A 543 -10.75 1.65 16.47
N VAL A 544 -12.02 1.52 16.86
CA VAL A 544 -12.78 0.26 16.92
C VAL A 544 -14.06 0.37 16.08
N GLU A 545 -14.72 -0.74 15.78
CA GLU A 545 -15.79 -0.84 14.77
C GLU A 545 -16.93 0.19 14.93
N GLU A 546 -17.18 0.66 16.17
CA GLU A 546 -18.28 1.56 16.51
C GLU A 546 -17.84 2.95 17.02
N GLU A 547 -16.53 3.25 17.10
CA GLU A 547 -16.04 4.52 17.66
C GLU A 547 -15.26 5.38 16.65
N GLN A 548 -15.66 6.65 16.59
CA GLN A 548 -15.09 7.63 15.65
C GLN A 548 -15.15 9.07 16.19
N PRO A 549 -14.32 10.00 15.68
CA PRO A 549 -14.45 11.43 15.96
C PRO A 549 -15.75 12.03 15.39
N LYS A 550 -16.15 13.18 15.94
CA LYS A 550 -17.27 13.98 15.38
C LYS A 550 -16.92 14.71 14.08
N PHE A 551 -15.63 14.93 13.82
CA PHE A 551 -15.14 15.75 12.71
C PHE A 551 -14.11 14.97 11.90
N ALA A 552 -14.07 15.24 10.61
CA ALA A 552 -12.93 14.87 9.77
C ALA A 552 -11.79 15.86 9.99
N ILE A 553 -10.56 15.43 9.68
CA ILE A 553 -9.38 16.28 9.69
C ILE A 553 -8.97 16.53 8.24
N ARG A 554 -8.82 17.80 7.86
CA ARG A 554 -8.25 18.19 6.57
C ARG A 554 -6.92 18.90 6.76
N VAL A 555 -5.90 18.47 6.02
CA VAL A 555 -4.57 19.08 5.99
C VAL A 555 -4.36 19.70 4.61
N ASN A 556 -4.25 21.03 4.55
CA ASN A 556 -4.20 21.77 3.29
C ASN A 556 -2.80 22.24 2.89
N ASP A 557 -1.84 22.17 3.81
CA ASP A 557 -0.52 22.78 3.64
C ASP A 557 0.55 21.74 3.34
N VAL A 558 1.61 22.17 2.66
CA VAL A 558 2.90 21.45 2.60
C VAL A 558 3.61 21.51 3.95
N PRO A 559 4.49 20.55 4.27
CA PRO A 559 5.23 20.55 5.53
C PRO A 559 5.99 21.86 5.76
N SER A 560 5.81 22.45 6.94
CA SER A 560 6.47 23.69 7.38
C SER A 560 6.37 23.86 8.91
N ASP A 561 6.99 24.90 9.45
CA ASP A 561 6.99 25.20 10.90
C ASP A 561 5.57 25.42 11.46
N THR A 562 4.62 25.77 10.59
CA THR A 562 3.21 25.94 10.97
C THR A 562 2.32 25.44 9.85
N MET A 563 1.50 24.43 10.13
CA MET A 563 0.58 23.84 9.17
C MET A 563 -0.87 24.10 9.54
N LYS A 564 -1.67 24.49 8.55
CA LYS A 564 -3.11 24.66 8.67
C LYS A 564 -3.83 23.31 8.66
N VAL A 565 -4.54 23.04 9.75
CA VAL A 565 -5.35 21.84 9.93
C VAL A 565 -6.78 22.25 10.25
N LYS A 566 -7.74 21.73 9.48
CA LYS A 566 -9.15 22.04 9.64
C LYS A 566 -9.92 20.84 10.17
N PHE A 567 -10.65 21.04 11.24
CA PHE A 567 -11.62 20.10 11.80
C PHE A 567 -13.00 20.50 11.28
N GLU A 568 -13.57 19.69 10.40
CA GLU A 568 -14.81 19.99 9.69
C GLU A 568 -15.76 18.78 9.65
N ASP A 569 -17.01 18.99 9.23
CA ASP A 569 -17.89 17.84 8.94
C ASP A 569 -17.26 16.95 7.88
N SER A 570 -17.47 15.64 8.02
CA SER A 570 -17.11 14.71 6.95
C SER A 570 -17.88 15.08 5.68
N SER A 571 -17.20 15.08 4.52
CA SER A 571 -17.84 15.19 3.19
C SER A 571 -18.64 13.93 2.80
N VAL A 572 -18.72 12.97 3.72
CA VAL A 572 -19.51 11.76 3.59
C VAL A 572 -20.85 11.97 4.28
N LEU A 573 -21.91 12.08 3.47
CA LEU A 573 -23.28 12.06 3.96
C LEU A 573 -23.65 10.64 4.38
N LYS A 574 -24.48 10.47 5.40
CA LYS A 574 -24.88 9.14 5.91
C LYS A 574 -26.35 9.10 6.29
N GLY A 575 -26.91 7.89 6.28
CA GLY A 575 -28.28 7.63 6.71
C GLY A 575 -28.59 6.14 6.76
N VAL A 576 -29.89 5.84 6.83
CA VAL A 576 -30.44 4.48 6.78
C VAL A 576 -31.50 4.39 5.68
N PHE A 577 -31.65 3.21 5.09
CA PHE A 577 -32.73 2.86 4.17
C PHE A 577 -33.28 1.50 4.61
N GLY A 578 -34.45 1.49 5.26
CA GLY A 578 -34.87 0.38 6.12
C GLY A 578 -33.98 0.31 7.36
N THR A 579 -33.31 -0.83 7.57
CA THR A 579 -32.25 -0.96 8.59
C THR A 579 -30.84 -0.91 8.00
N THR A 580 -30.73 -0.85 6.68
CA THR A 580 -29.45 -0.83 5.98
C THR A 580 -28.83 0.56 6.06
N ARG A 581 -27.67 0.69 6.71
CA ARG A 581 -26.90 1.95 6.74
C ARG A 581 -26.29 2.24 5.37
N TRP A 582 -26.25 3.52 5.00
CA TRP A 582 -25.58 3.99 3.79
C TRP A 582 -24.67 5.19 4.06
N THR A 583 -23.60 5.28 3.26
CA THR A 583 -22.71 6.45 3.18
C THR A 583 -22.59 6.94 1.74
N PHE A 584 -22.50 8.25 1.52
CA PHE A 584 -22.35 8.86 0.21
C PHE A 584 -21.17 9.82 0.20
N ASN A 585 -20.21 9.59 -0.69
CA ASN A 585 -19.05 10.45 -0.87
C ASN A 585 -19.31 11.45 -2.01
N GLU A 586 -19.39 12.74 -1.65
CA GLU A 586 -19.74 13.80 -2.61
C GLU A 586 -18.74 13.97 -3.76
N LYS A 587 -17.46 13.68 -3.55
CA LYS A 587 -16.42 13.84 -4.59
C LYS A 587 -16.48 12.72 -5.63
N THR A 588 -16.74 11.51 -5.17
CA THR A 588 -16.75 10.31 -6.04
C THR A 588 -18.15 9.96 -6.54
N HIS A 589 -19.20 10.61 -6.02
CA HIS A 589 -20.60 10.29 -6.32
C HIS A 589 -20.96 8.82 -6.03
N LYS A 590 -20.26 8.22 -5.06
CA LYS A 590 -20.36 6.81 -4.68
C LYS A 590 -21.24 6.66 -3.44
N LEU A 591 -22.30 5.86 -3.57
CA LEU A 591 -23.17 5.44 -2.47
C LEU A 591 -22.78 4.02 -2.03
N ILE A 592 -22.52 3.80 -0.75
CA ILE A 592 -22.14 2.50 -0.18
C ILE A 592 -23.22 2.05 0.79
N PHE A 593 -23.79 0.86 0.56
CA PHE A 593 -24.65 0.18 1.52
C PHE A 593 -23.85 -0.84 2.35
N LYS A 594 -24.13 -0.86 3.65
CA LYS A 594 -23.68 -1.88 4.61
C LYS A 594 -24.70 -3.00 4.75
N GLY A 595 -24.54 -3.90 5.71
CA GLY A 595 -25.50 -4.96 5.97
C GLY A 595 -26.80 -4.42 6.59
N GLY A 596 -27.87 -5.20 6.49
CA GLY A 596 -29.17 -4.83 7.03
C GLY A 596 -30.33 -5.44 6.24
N THR A 597 -31.50 -4.84 6.41
CA THR A 597 -32.75 -5.22 5.74
C THR A 597 -33.31 -4.01 5.03
N PHE A 598 -33.54 -4.13 3.73
CA PHE A 598 -34.26 -3.10 2.98
C PHE A 598 -35.74 -3.06 3.37
N PRO A 599 -36.40 -1.90 3.31
CA PRO A 599 -37.86 -1.84 3.47
C PRO A 599 -38.55 -2.39 2.21
N ASP A 600 -39.86 -2.68 2.30
CA ASP A 600 -40.68 -2.92 1.10
C ASP A 600 -40.68 -1.64 0.26
N THR A 601 -40.06 -1.67 -0.92
CA THR A 601 -39.95 -0.48 -1.78
C THR A 601 -41.10 -0.39 -2.78
N ASN A 602 -41.39 0.83 -3.23
CA ASN A 602 -42.40 1.15 -4.25
C ASN A 602 -42.05 2.50 -4.93
N ILE A 603 -42.97 3.07 -5.72
CA ILE A 603 -42.72 4.31 -6.47
C ILE A 603 -42.43 5.53 -5.56
N GLU A 604 -42.96 5.55 -4.34
CA GLU A 604 -42.79 6.61 -3.34
C GLU A 604 -41.60 6.34 -2.41
N SER A 605 -41.42 5.07 -2.00
CA SER A 605 -40.35 4.61 -1.11
C SER A 605 -39.26 3.89 -1.90
N LYS A 606 -38.21 4.61 -2.29
CA LYS A 606 -37.06 4.10 -3.07
C LYS A 606 -35.80 4.92 -2.82
N ILE A 607 -34.64 4.44 -3.28
CA ILE A 607 -33.34 5.13 -3.09
C ILE A 607 -33.39 6.56 -3.64
N LYS A 608 -34.05 6.77 -4.78
CA LYS A 608 -34.20 8.10 -5.38
C LYS A 608 -34.89 9.11 -4.45
N THR A 609 -35.93 8.70 -3.73
CA THR A 609 -36.76 9.58 -2.89
C THR A 609 -36.27 9.66 -1.46
N GLU A 610 -35.69 8.59 -0.93
CA GLU A 610 -35.26 8.52 0.48
C GLU A 610 -33.76 8.74 0.70
N VAL A 611 -32.93 8.52 -0.32
CA VAL A 611 -31.46 8.67 -0.22
C VAL A 611 -30.98 9.83 -1.09
N GLU A 612 -31.21 9.79 -2.40
CA GLU A 612 -30.66 10.81 -3.31
C GLU A 612 -31.23 12.22 -3.05
N SER A 613 -32.46 12.32 -2.55
CA SER A 613 -33.08 13.60 -2.17
C SER A 613 -32.35 14.34 -1.05
N ILE A 614 -31.68 13.61 -0.16
CA ILE A 614 -30.92 14.14 0.98
C ILE A 614 -29.57 14.70 0.52
N LEU A 615 -29.09 14.32 -0.66
CA LEU A 615 -27.75 14.66 -1.16
C LEU A 615 -27.65 16.07 -1.77
N ALA A 616 -28.56 17.00 -1.40
CA ALA A 616 -28.53 18.41 -1.81
C ALA A 616 -28.31 18.63 -3.32
N GLY A 617 -28.97 17.83 -4.17
CA GLY A 617 -28.89 17.92 -5.63
C GLY A 617 -27.72 17.16 -6.27
N LYS A 618 -26.83 16.55 -5.49
CA LYS A 618 -25.81 15.62 -5.99
C LYS A 618 -26.46 14.34 -6.50
N LYS A 619 -25.90 13.76 -7.56
CA LYS A 619 -26.40 12.55 -8.21
C LYS A 619 -25.56 11.34 -7.84
N ILE A 620 -26.19 10.18 -7.72
CA ILE A 620 -25.51 8.90 -7.48
C ILE A 620 -25.03 8.34 -8.82
N LYS A 621 -23.72 8.09 -8.93
CA LYS A 621 -23.10 7.48 -10.12
C LYS A 621 -22.73 6.03 -9.95
N LYS A 622 -22.35 5.63 -8.73
CA LYS A 622 -21.96 4.26 -8.39
C LYS A 622 -22.60 3.83 -7.08
N ILE A 623 -23.18 2.63 -7.06
CA ILE A 623 -23.68 1.99 -5.83
C ILE A 623 -22.80 0.78 -5.52
N VAL A 624 -22.42 0.61 -4.25
CA VAL A 624 -21.62 -0.54 -3.79
C VAL A 624 -22.21 -1.20 -2.55
N PHE A 625 -22.39 -2.51 -2.61
CA PHE A 625 -22.77 -3.33 -1.45
C PHE A 625 -21.54 -4.04 -0.87
N THR A 626 -21.24 -3.77 0.40
CA THR A 626 -20.04 -4.30 1.08
C THR A 626 -20.32 -5.45 2.04
N GLN A 627 -21.59 -5.67 2.41
CA GLN A 627 -22.05 -6.72 3.33
C GLN A 627 -23.43 -7.23 2.87
N PRO A 628 -23.87 -8.42 3.33
CA PRO A 628 -25.18 -8.97 2.97
C PRO A 628 -26.36 -8.07 3.37
N VAL A 629 -27.28 -7.85 2.43
CA VAL A 629 -28.52 -7.10 2.63
C VAL A 629 -29.70 -8.02 2.35
N ARG A 630 -30.62 -8.13 3.30
CA ARG A 630 -31.86 -8.88 3.10
C ARG A 630 -32.91 -7.98 2.43
N ALA A 631 -33.42 -8.38 1.28
CA ALA A 631 -34.61 -7.76 0.72
C ALA A 631 -35.87 -8.27 1.44
N THR A 632 -36.89 -7.43 1.58
CA THR A 632 -38.20 -7.82 2.12
C THR A 632 -39.08 -8.42 1.02
N ARG A 633 -40.39 -8.20 1.05
CA ARG A 633 -41.32 -8.84 0.12
C ARG A 633 -41.24 -8.21 -1.27
N THR A 634 -40.95 -6.91 -1.36
CA THR A 634 -40.82 -6.19 -2.64
C THR A 634 -39.56 -5.35 -2.69
N ILE A 635 -38.91 -5.31 -3.85
CA ILE A 635 -37.88 -4.30 -4.17
C ILE A 635 -38.28 -3.48 -5.40
N ASP A 636 -39.58 -3.18 -5.48
CA ASP A 636 -40.17 -2.44 -6.58
C ASP A 636 -39.57 -1.04 -6.63
N TYR A 637 -39.17 -0.60 -7.82
CA TYR A 637 -38.60 0.72 -8.09
C TYR A 637 -37.32 1.07 -7.30
N LEU A 638 -36.64 0.11 -6.67
CA LEU A 638 -35.49 0.33 -5.77
C LEU A 638 -34.44 1.30 -6.35
N PHE A 639 -33.97 1.06 -7.58
CA PHE A 639 -32.99 1.90 -8.29
C PHE A 639 -33.62 2.84 -9.33
N SER A 640 -34.95 2.91 -9.37
CA SER A 640 -35.70 3.63 -10.40
C SER A 640 -35.39 5.13 -10.42
N ASN A 641 -35.22 5.70 -11.62
CA ASN A 641 -34.98 7.12 -11.90
C ASN A 641 -33.65 7.68 -11.35
N LEU A 642 -32.66 6.83 -11.04
CA LEU A 642 -31.28 7.27 -10.78
C LEU A 642 -30.59 7.63 -12.10
N SER A 643 -30.79 8.88 -12.55
CA SER A 643 -30.49 9.31 -13.92
C SER A 643 -29.02 9.28 -14.33
N GLU A 644 -28.10 9.28 -13.37
CA GLU A 644 -26.64 9.28 -13.58
C GLU A 644 -25.99 7.97 -13.11
N LEU A 645 -26.77 6.96 -12.72
CA LEU A 645 -26.23 5.70 -12.20
C LEU A 645 -25.56 4.92 -13.34
N GLU A 646 -24.24 4.77 -13.27
CA GLU A 646 -23.40 4.11 -14.28
C GLU A 646 -23.10 2.65 -13.90
N GLU A 647 -22.95 2.37 -12.59
CA GLU A 647 -22.45 1.09 -12.08
C GLU A 647 -23.09 0.69 -10.74
N ILE A 648 -23.39 -0.61 -10.60
CA ILE A 648 -23.76 -1.23 -9.32
C ILE A 648 -22.85 -2.44 -9.07
N GLU A 649 -22.09 -2.37 -7.98
CA GLU A 649 -21.17 -3.42 -7.53
C GLU A 649 -21.73 -4.12 -6.29
N GLY A 650 -21.67 -5.46 -6.25
CA GLY A 650 -22.08 -6.21 -5.07
C GLY A 650 -23.54 -6.65 -5.03
N LEU A 651 -24.25 -6.67 -6.17
CA LEU A 651 -25.66 -7.08 -6.24
C LEU A 651 -25.88 -8.53 -5.77
N GLU A 652 -24.87 -9.38 -5.82
CA GLU A 652 -24.87 -10.74 -5.27
C GLU A 652 -25.05 -10.78 -3.74
N LYS A 653 -24.82 -9.66 -3.06
CA LYS A 653 -25.00 -9.53 -1.61
C LYS A 653 -26.45 -9.20 -1.22
N ILE A 654 -27.34 -8.96 -2.17
CA ILE A 654 -28.76 -8.73 -1.90
C ILE A 654 -29.48 -10.08 -1.95
N ASP A 655 -29.93 -10.57 -0.80
CA ASP A 655 -30.77 -11.77 -0.73
C ASP A 655 -32.19 -11.44 -1.18
N VAL A 656 -32.52 -11.85 -2.42
CA VAL A 656 -33.84 -11.66 -3.04
C VAL A 656 -34.70 -12.93 -2.99
N SER A 657 -34.26 -14.00 -2.33
CA SER A 657 -34.98 -15.30 -2.30
C SER A 657 -36.38 -15.22 -1.68
N GLY A 658 -36.64 -14.17 -0.87
CA GLY A 658 -37.95 -13.87 -0.28
C GLY A 658 -38.84 -12.92 -1.09
N VAL A 659 -38.32 -12.32 -2.16
CA VAL A 659 -39.00 -11.27 -2.92
C VAL A 659 -40.06 -11.86 -3.84
N THR A 660 -41.23 -11.22 -3.90
CA THR A 660 -42.34 -11.62 -4.79
C THR A 660 -42.55 -10.70 -5.99
N SER A 661 -41.94 -9.51 -5.98
CA SER A 661 -42.09 -8.46 -6.99
C SER A 661 -40.78 -7.70 -7.25
N LEU A 662 -40.44 -7.53 -8.53
CA LEU A 662 -39.31 -6.75 -9.05
C LEU A 662 -39.79 -5.61 -9.98
N GLU A 663 -40.97 -5.05 -9.69
CA GLU A 663 -41.59 -4.07 -10.56
C GLU A 663 -40.70 -2.83 -10.67
N GLY A 664 -40.30 -2.47 -11.89
CA GLY A 664 -39.55 -1.24 -12.14
C GLY A 664 -38.21 -1.10 -11.42
N THR A 665 -37.62 -2.17 -10.86
CA THR A 665 -36.42 -2.11 -10.01
C THR A 665 -35.25 -1.33 -10.64
N PHE A 666 -35.01 -1.48 -11.95
CA PHE A 666 -33.99 -0.75 -12.71
C PHE A 666 -34.58 0.27 -13.70
N SER A 667 -35.86 0.63 -13.54
CA SER A 667 -36.56 1.50 -14.51
C SER A 667 -35.96 2.90 -14.61
N ASN A 668 -35.84 3.42 -15.83
CA ASN A 668 -35.28 4.74 -16.14
C ASN A 668 -33.88 4.97 -15.52
N THR A 669 -32.97 4.02 -15.71
CA THR A 669 -31.54 4.13 -15.36
C THR A 669 -30.69 4.26 -16.63
N PRO A 670 -30.77 5.40 -17.35
CA PRO A 670 -30.28 5.50 -18.73
C PRO A 670 -28.76 5.41 -18.88
N GLN A 671 -28.00 5.57 -17.79
CA GLN A 671 -26.54 5.50 -17.79
C GLN A 671 -25.99 4.14 -17.34
N LEU A 672 -26.83 3.23 -16.85
CA LEU A 672 -26.40 1.97 -16.25
C LEU A 672 -25.82 1.05 -17.32
N THR A 673 -24.57 0.62 -17.11
CA THR A 673 -23.85 -0.28 -18.03
C THR A 673 -23.14 -1.43 -17.32
N LYS A 674 -22.82 -1.27 -16.03
CA LYS A 674 -22.05 -2.26 -15.26
C LYS A 674 -22.83 -2.75 -14.05
N PHE A 675 -23.29 -3.99 -14.10
CA PHE A 675 -23.99 -4.68 -13.02
C PHE A 675 -23.97 -6.20 -13.26
N ASN A 676 -24.23 -7.00 -12.24
CA ASN A 676 -24.31 -8.46 -12.33
C ASN A 676 -25.53 -8.98 -11.55
N LEU A 677 -26.35 -9.82 -12.17
CA LEU A 677 -27.60 -10.37 -11.58
C LEU A 677 -27.57 -11.88 -11.40
N ASN A 678 -26.44 -12.53 -11.66
CA ASN A 678 -26.39 -13.98 -11.84
C ASN A 678 -26.66 -14.78 -10.56
N ASP A 679 -26.52 -14.16 -9.38
CA ASP A 679 -26.71 -14.82 -8.08
C ASP A 679 -28.12 -14.60 -7.48
N TRP A 680 -29.03 -13.94 -8.20
CA TRP A 680 -30.39 -13.68 -7.70
C TRP A 680 -31.29 -14.91 -7.82
N ASP A 681 -31.76 -15.43 -6.66
CA ASP A 681 -32.83 -16.43 -6.62
C ASP A 681 -34.20 -15.77 -6.81
N THR A 682 -34.68 -15.75 -8.06
CA THR A 682 -35.99 -15.18 -8.40
C THR A 682 -37.15 -16.18 -8.32
N SER A 683 -36.95 -17.36 -7.73
CA SER A 683 -37.94 -18.46 -7.76
C SER A 683 -39.30 -18.12 -7.15
N ARG A 684 -39.37 -17.11 -6.29
CA ARG A 684 -40.62 -16.61 -5.68
C ARG A 684 -41.21 -15.38 -6.35
N VAL A 685 -40.49 -14.77 -7.29
CA VAL A 685 -40.93 -13.56 -7.98
C VAL A 685 -42.02 -13.92 -8.99
N SER A 686 -43.13 -13.19 -8.95
CA SER A 686 -44.23 -13.34 -9.90
C SER A 686 -44.50 -12.08 -10.73
N ASN A 687 -44.09 -10.91 -10.23
CA ASN A 687 -44.28 -9.62 -10.89
C ASN A 687 -42.94 -9.04 -11.37
N PHE A 688 -42.82 -8.83 -12.68
CA PHE A 688 -41.63 -8.28 -13.37
C PHE A 688 -42.00 -7.07 -14.25
N ILE A 689 -43.12 -6.40 -13.95
CA ILE A 689 -43.58 -5.24 -14.71
C ILE A 689 -42.45 -4.19 -14.79
N TYR A 690 -42.12 -3.74 -15.99
CA TYR A 690 -41.13 -2.68 -16.25
C TYR A 690 -39.74 -2.83 -15.61
N THR A 691 -39.32 -4.03 -15.18
CA THR A 691 -38.10 -4.20 -14.36
C THR A 691 -36.86 -3.52 -14.94
N PHE A 692 -36.66 -3.58 -16.27
CA PHE A 692 -35.55 -2.91 -16.98
C PHE A 692 -35.99 -1.77 -17.90
N SER A 693 -37.25 -1.32 -17.79
CA SER A 693 -37.81 -0.33 -18.71
C SER A 693 -37.00 0.97 -18.70
N GLY A 694 -36.56 1.45 -19.87
CA GLY A 694 -35.78 2.69 -19.98
C GLY A 694 -34.31 2.61 -19.53
N ALA A 695 -33.76 1.41 -19.33
CA ALA A 695 -32.32 1.19 -19.15
C ALA A 695 -31.59 1.28 -20.52
N THR A 696 -31.55 2.48 -21.10
CA THR A 696 -31.25 2.70 -22.53
C THR A 696 -29.84 2.30 -22.98
N LYS A 697 -28.87 2.18 -22.07
CA LYS A 697 -27.48 1.81 -22.36
C LYS A 697 -27.11 0.36 -22.05
N VAL A 698 -28.03 -0.43 -21.50
CA VAL A 698 -27.79 -1.86 -21.26
C VAL A 698 -27.81 -2.59 -22.59
N ASP A 699 -26.64 -3.03 -23.07
CA ASP A 699 -26.48 -3.75 -24.34
C ASP A 699 -26.58 -5.27 -24.20
N THR A 700 -26.33 -5.78 -23.00
CA THR A 700 -26.29 -7.20 -22.66
C THR A 700 -27.05 -7.42 -21.36
N LEU A 701 -27.99 -8.37 -21.37
CA LEU A 701 -28.75 -8.76 -20.18
C LEU A 701 -28.66 -10.27 -19.97
N ASP A 702 -28.00 -10.68 -18.90
CA ASP A 702 -27.90 -12.08 -18.49
C ASP A 702 -29.00 -12.42 -17.50
N LEU A 703 -29.92 -13.30 -17.90
CA LEU A 703 -31.02 -13.82 -17.07
C LEU A 703 -30.92 -15.34 -16.95
N SER A 704 -29.75 -15.95 -17.21
CA SER A 704 -29.59 -17.40 -17.29
C SER A 704 -30.02 -18.14 -16.01
N ASN A 705 -29.87 -17.49 -14.86
CA ASN A 705 -30.17 -18.06 -13.55
C ASN A 705 -31.53 -17.63 -13.00
N TRP A 706 -32.27 -16.79 -13.73
CA TRP A 706 -33.57 -16.31 -13.29
C TRP A 706 -34.64 -17.38 -13.49
N ASN A 707 -35.23 -17.82 -12.39
CA ASN A 707 -36.42 -18.66 -12.40
C ASN A 707 -37.67 -17.78 -12.53
N MET A 708 -38.31 -17.85 -13.69
CA MET A 708 -39.53 -17.10 -14.03
C MET A 708 -40.74 -18.02 -14.18
N ARG A 709 -40.68 -19.28 -13.73
CA ARG A 709 -41.81 -20.23 -13.84
C ARG A 709 -43.06 -19.80 -13.07
N ASN A 710 -42.92 -18.86 -12.14
CA ASN A 710 -44.00 -18.31 -11.33
C ASN A 710 -44.52 -16.95 -11.83
N ILE A 711 -44.13 -16.52 -13.03
CA ILE A 711 -44.55 -15.26 -13.65
C ILE A 711 -46.08 -15.15 -13.75
N SER A 712 -46.61 -14.05 -13.22
CA SER A 712 -48.01 -13.65 -13.38
C SER A 712 -48.09 -12.45 -14.34
N ASN A 713 -47.18 -11.47 -14.18
CA ASN A 713 -47.11 -10.27 -15.00
C ASN A 713 -45.66 -9.88 -15.30
N ALA A 714 -45.36 -9.57 -16.56
CA ALA A 714 -44.06 -9.04 -17.01
C ALA A 714 -44.22 -8.00 -18.12
N TYR A 715 -45.35 -7.28 -18.07
CA TYR A 715 -45.64 -6.21 -19.01
C TYR A 715 -44.49 -5.19 -19.06
N GLY A 716 -44.00 -4.89 -20.27
CA GLY A 716 -42.99 -3.86 -20.50
C GLY A 716 -41.61 -4.11 -19.89
N ILE A 717 -41.26 -5.36 -19.53
CA ILE A 717 -39.97 -5.68 -18.88
C ILE A 717 -38.74 -5.12 -19.63
N PHE A 718 -38.77 -5.12 -20.97
CA PHE A 718 -37.70 -4.62 -21.86
C PHE A 718 -38.07 -3.34 -22.62
N GLU A 719 -39.13 -2.64 -22.19
CA GLU A 719 -39.59 -1.44 -22.88
C GLU A 719 -38.48 -0.35 -22.90
N ARG A 720 -38.28 0.31 -24.04
CA ARG A 720 -37.26 1.38 -24.20
C ARG A 720 -35.81 0.98 -23.85
N MET A 721 -35.46 -0.32 -23.92
CA MET A 721 -34.07 -0.78 -23.86
C MET A 721 -33.41 -0.69 -25.25
N GLU A 722 -33.04 0.51 -25.66
CA GLU A 722 -32.61 0.82 -27.04
C GLU A 722 -31.26 0.18 -27.44
N ALA A 723 -30.33 0.05 -26.50
CA ALA A 723 -29.02 -0.56 -26.73
C ALA A 723 -29.01 -2.10 -26.67
N LEU A 724 -30.06 -2.74 -26.13
CA LEU A 724 -30.06 -4.17 -25.85
C LEU A 724 -29.87 -4.99 -27.14
N ASP A 725 -28.71 -5.61 -27.29
CA ASP A 725 -28.32 -6.40 -28.46
C ASP A 725 -28.11 -7.88 -28.11
N THR A 726 -27.91 -8.21 -26.84
CA THR A 726 -27.74 -9.58 -26.35
C THR A 726 -28.60 -9.85 -25.13
N ILE A 727 -29.32 -10.96 -25.13
CA ILE A 727 -29.98 -11.50 -23.93
C ILE A 727 -29.62 -12.98 -23.78
N ILE A 728 -29.32 -13.40 -22.55
CA ILE A 728 -28.99 -14.79 -22.23
C ILE A 728 -30.12 -15.34 -21.36
N LEU A 729 -30.73 -16.45 -21.80
CA LEU A 729 -31.87 -17.07 -21.13
C LEU A 729 -31.50 -18.47 -20.65
N GLY A 730 -32.00 -18.85 -19.48
CA GLY A 730 -31.85 -20.18 -18.90
C GLY A 730 -33.05 -21.08 -19.17
N PRO A 731 -32.96 -22.35 -18.74
CA PRO A 731 -34.07 -23.31 -18.85
C PRO A 731 -35.27 -22.95 -17.96
N ASP A 732 -35.07 -22.13 -16.92
CA ASP A 732 -36.11 -21.68 -15.99
C ASP A 732 -36.60 -20.24 -16.26
N SER A 733 -36.03 -19.55 -17.24
CA SER A 733 -36.43 -18.19 -17.67
C SER A 733 -37.73 -18.21 -18.50
N VAL A 734 -38.78 -18.81 -17.97
CA VAL A 734 -40.08 -19.02 -18.63
C VAL A 734 -40.93 -17.74 -18.59
N PHE A 735 -41.37 -17.24 -19.76
CA PHE A 735 -42.19 -16.03 -19.85
C PHE A 735 -43.70 -16.30 -19.98
N ARG A 736 -44.09 -17.57 -20.12
CA ARG A 736 -45.49 -18.01 -20.22
C ARG A 736 -46.19 -17.98 -18.84
N SER A 737 -47.29 -17.23 -18.72
CA SER A 737 -48.11 -17.18 -17.49
C SER A 737 -48.91 -18.47 -17.27
N LYS A 738 -49.01 -18.93 -16.01
CA LYS A 738 -49.85 -20.08 -15.61
C LYS A 738 -51.35 -19.88 -15.89
N SER A 739 -51.81 -18.63 -16.01
CA SER A 739 -53.21 -18.27 -16.24
C SER A 739 -53.65 -18.38 -17.71
N GLY A 740 -52.71 -18.61 -18.64
CA GLY A 740 -52.99 -18.58 -20.07
C GLY A 740 -53.21 -17.18 -20.65
N GLN A 741 -53.13 -16.12 -19.83
CA GLN A 741 -53.08 -14.75 -20.35
C GLN A 741 -51.69 -14.45 -20.93
N SER A 742 -51.67 -14.09 -22.20
CA SER A 742 -50.45 -13.69 -22.92
C SER A 742 -49.98 -12.32 -22.43
N ASN A 743 -48.89 -12.29 -21.66
CA ASN A 743 -48.13 -11.05 -21.49
C ASN A 743 -47.34 -10.87 -22.78
N ALA A 744 -47.79 -10.00 -23.68
CA ALA A 744 -47.10 -9.76 -24.95
C ALA A 744 -45.66 -9.29 -24.68
N LEU A 745 -44.71 -10.22 -24.69
CA LEU A 745 -43.32 -9.99 -24.32
C LEU A 745 -42.49 -10.05 -25.60
N LYS A 746 -42.19 -8.87 -26.13
CA LYS A 746 -41.40 -8.71 -27.34
C LYS A 746 -40.04 -8.17 -26.96
N LEU A 747 -38.98 -8.76 -27.53
CA LEU A 747 -37.67 -8.13 -27.47
C LEU A 747 -37.73 -6.78 -28.22
N PRO A 748 -36.97 -5.77 -27.76
CA PRO A 748 -36.99 -4.46 -28.39
C PRO A 748 -36.57 -4.57 -29.86
N GLY A 749 -37.42 -4.06 -30.74
CA GLY A 749 -37.15 -3.96 -32.18
C GLY A 749 -36.27 -2.75 -32.48
N LYS A 750 -35.30 -2.93 -33.38
CA LYS A 750 -34.43 -1.85 -33.88
C LYS A 750 -34.16 -2.09 -35.37
N THR A 751 -34.66 -1.20 -36.21
CA THR A 751 -34.58 -1.30 -37.69
C THR A 751 -33.64 -0.26 -38.30
N THR A 752 -32.93 0.51 -37.46
CA THR A 752 -31.89 1.44 -37.91
C THR A 752 -30.66 0.64 -38.32
N GLU A 753 -30.07 0.99 -39.46
CA GLU A 753 -28.82 0.36 -39.94
C GLU A 753 -27.75 0.36 -38.82
N PRO A 754 -27.06 -0.77 -38.54
CA PRO A 754 -27.02 -2.02 -39.31
C PRO A 754 -28.07 -3.07 -38.92
N TYR A 755 -29.07 -2.79 -38.10
CA TYR A 755 -29.97 -3.80 -37.55
C TYR A 755 -31.15 -4.12 -38.49
N THR A 756 -31.51 -5.40 -38.60
CA THR A 756 -32.65 -5.83 -39.42
C THR A 756 -33.99 -5.74 -38.70
N GLY A 757 -33.96 -5.60 -37.37
CA GLY A 757 -35.13 -5.71 -36.50
C GLY A 757 -35.38 -7.13 -35.97
N TYR A 758 -34.68 -8.14 -36.49
CA TYR A 758 -34.80 -9.53 -36.03
C TYR A 758 -33.78 -9.86 -34.93
N TRP A 759 -34.00 -10.98 -34.25
CA TRP A 759 -33.07 -11.57 -33.28
C TRP A 759 -32.69 -12.97 -33.78
N HIS A 760 -31.68 -13.62 -33.21
CA HIS A 760 -31.28 -15.00 -33.50
C HIS A 760 -31.01 -15.71 -32.19
N GLY A 761 -31.60 -16.89 -31.99
CA GLY A 761 -31.37 -17.73 -30.82
C GLY A 761 -30.39 -18.88 -31.11
N PRO A 762 -30.06 -19.69 -30.08
CA PRO A 762 -29.00 -20.72 -30.14
C PRO A 762 -29.20 -21.87 -31.15
N SER A 763 -30.36 -21.95 -31.79
CA SER A 763 -30.74 -23.07 -32.65
C SER A 763 -31.46 -22.63 -33.93
N ASP A 764 -31.39 -21.35 -34.27
CA ASP A 764 -32.01 -20.82 -35.49
C ASP A 764 -31.05 -21.01 -36.67
N THR A 765 -31.39 -21.94 -37.56
CA THR A 765 -30.63 -22.23 -38.79
C THR A 765 -31.14 -21.44 -40.00
N GLU A 766 -32.30 -20.80 -39.88
CA GLU A 766 -32.96 -20.01 -40.92
C GLU A 766 -33.33 -18.61 -40.41
N LYS A 767 -33.54 -17.67 -41.34
CA LYS A 767 -33.92 -16.30 -40.97
C LYS A 767 -35.30 -16.29 -40.29
N PRO A 768 -35.43 -15.67 -39.10
CA PRO A 768 -36.71 -15.52 -38.43
C PRO A 768 -37.67 -14.71 -39.30
N THR A 769 -38.92 -15.17 -39.43
CA THR A 769 -39.95 -14.50 -40.23
C THR A 769 -40.64 -13.34 -39.49
N GLU A 770 -40.47 -13.25 -38.16
CA GLU A 770 -41.07 -12.22 -37.30
C GLU A 770 -40.11 -11.79 -36.16
N ILE A 771 -40.34 -10.62 -35.56
CA ILE A 771 -39.61 -10.14 -34.36
C ILE A 771 -39.77 -11.19 -33.25
N TYR A 772 -38.69 -11.51 -32.51
CA TYR A 772 -38.73 -12.52 -31.46
C TYR A 772 -39.78 -12.17 -30.41
N ASN A 773 -40.83 -12.98 -30.44
CA ASN A 773 -41.90 -12.96 -29.49
C ASN A 773 -41.59 -13.99 -28.40
N LEU A 774 -41.23 -13.52 -27.22
CA LEU A 774 -40.97 -14.34 -26.05
C LEU A 774 -42.24 -14.65 -25.26
N THR A 775 -43.42 -14.17 -25.68
CA THR A 775 -44.70 -14.37 -24.99
C THR A 775 -44.97 -15.83 -24.61
N ASP A 776 -44.59 -16.77 -25.48
CA ASP A 776 -44.78 -18.21 -25.29
C ASP A 776 -43.49 -18.97 -24.98
N TYR A 777 -42.40 -18.27 -24.65
CA TYR A 777 -41.12 -18.89 -24.34
C TYR A 777 -41.23 -19.72 -23.04
N ASP A 778 -41.06 -21.03 -23.17
CA ASP A 778 -41.29 -22.04 -22.14
C ASP A 778 -40.00 -22.59 -21.50
N GLY A 779 -38.85 -21.99 -21.84
CA GLY A 779 -37.53 -22.43 -21.39
C GLY A 779 -36.92 -23.57 -22.21
N SER A 780 -37.57 -24.02 -23.29
CA SER A 780 -37.09 -25.14 -24.12
C SER A 780 -35.82 -24.83 -24.93
N ARG A 781 -35.46 -23.55 -25.10
CA ARG A 781 -34.33 -23.10 -25.94
C ARG A 781 -33.39 -22.16 -25.18
N PRO A 782 -32.77 -22.62 -24.08
CA PRO A 782 -31.85 -21.78 -23.31
C PRO A 782 -30.61 -21.43 -24.12
N GLY A 783 -30.00 -20.30 -23.79
CA GLY A 783 -28.75 -19.83 -24.36
C GLY A 783 -28.82 -18.37 -24.78
N LYS A 784 -27.86 -17.99 -25.63
CA LYS A 784 -27.65 -16.61 -26.08
C LYS A 784 -28.55 -16.26 -27.27
N TYR A 785 -29.29 -15.17 -27.14
CA TYR A 785 -30.07 -14.54 -28.20
C TYR A 785 -29.42 -13.22 -28.58
N GLU A 786 -29.17 -13.01 -29.87
CA GLU A 786 -28.46 -11.84 -30.39
C GLU A 786 -29.29 -11.12 -31.45
N ARG A 787 -29.31 -9.79 -31.40
CA ARG A 787 -30.00 -8.98 -32.41
C ARG A 787 -29.30 -9.09 -33.76
N GLU A 788 -30.05 -9.38 -34.82
CA GLU A 788 -29.52 -9.54 -36.18
C GLU A 788 -29.04 -8.20 -36.76
N LYS A 789 -27.83 -8.23 -37.32
CA LYS A 789 -27.20 -7.10 -38.02
C LYS A 789 -27.04 -7.45 -39.50
N THR A 790 -27.57 -6.63 -40.41
CA THR A 790 -27.15 -6.57 -41.81
C THR A 790 -25.80 -5.87 -41.90
N PHE A 791 -24.76 -6.62 -42.24
CA PHE A 791 -23.48 -6.02 -42.62
C PHE A 791 -23.66 -5.26 -43.95
N THR A 792 -23.46 -3.95 -43.92
CA THR A 792 -23.41 -3.13 -45.12
C THR A 792 -22.20 -3.61 -45.95
N LYS A 793 -22.44 -4.08 -47.18
CA LYS A 793 -21.33 -4.41 -48.10
C LYS A 793 -20.84 -3.12 -48.76
N PHE A 794 -19.53 -2.97 -48.88
CA PHE A 794 -18.93 -1.97 -49.74
C PHE A 794 -18.15 -2.68 -50.85
N SER A 795 -18.59 -2.50 -52.11
CA SER A 795 -18.29 -3.43 -53.21
C SER A 795 -18.71 -4.86 -52.82
N ASN A 796 -17.74 -5.77 -52.69
CA ASN A 796 -17.94 -7.14 -52.27
C ASN A 796 -17.51 -7.40 -50.82
N ILE A 797 -17.03 -6.38 -50.10
CA ILE A 797 -16.41 -6.54 -48.79
C ILE A 797 -17.38 -6.18 -47.67
N GLN A 798 -17.56 -7.09 -46.72
CA GLN A 798 -18.33 -6.90 -45.49
C GLN A 798 -17.52 -6.10 -44.48
N TRP A 799 -18.16 -5.11 -43.88
CA TRP A 799 -17.60 -4.37 -42.76
C TRP A 799 -18.61 -4.23 -41.62
N GLU A 800 -18.10 -4.02 -40.41
CA GLU A 800 -18.84 -3.72 -39.20
C GLU A 800 -18.25 -2.46 -38.56
N TRP A 801 -19.12 -1.59 -38.06
CA TRP A 801 -18.72 -0.44 -37.24
C TRP A 801 -18.88 -0.79 -35.75
N LYS A 802 -17.79 -0.67 -35.00
CA LYS A 802 -17.75 -0.81 -33.55
C LYS A 802 -17.77 0.56 -32.91
N GLU A 803 -18.94 0.95 -32.42
CA GLU A 803 -19.22 2.28 -31.88
C GLU A 803 -18.35 2.65 -30.69
N ASP A 804 -18.20 1.71 -29.75
CA ASP A 804 -17.47 1.81 -28.49
C ASP A 804 -16.00 2.17 -28.67
N THR A 805 -15.38 1.62 -29.73
CA THR A 805 -13.96 1.80 -30.04
C THR A 805 -13.71 2.70 -31.24
N GLN A 806 -14.78 3.18 -31.90
CA GLN A 806 -14.71 3.89 -33.17
C GLN A 806 -13.90 3.11 -34.25
N THR A 807 -14.09 1.78 -34.27
CA THR A 807 -13.36 0.85 -35.14
C THR A 807 -14.20 0.41 -36.35
N LEU A 808 -13.62 0.50 -37.55
CA LEU A 808 -14.14 -0.11 -38.76
C LEU A 808 -13.48 -1.48 -38.98
N LEU A 809 -14.27 -2.55 -38.85
CA LEU A 809 -13.82 -3.93 -38.96
C LEU A 809 -14.23 -4.54 -40.30
N PHE A 810 -13.28 -4.92 -41.16
CA PHE A 810 -13.53 -5.66 -42.39
C PHE A 810 -13.50 -7.18 -42.14
N LYS A 811 -14.61 -7.87 -42.45
CA LYS A 811 -14.90 -9.25 -42.01
C LYS A 811 -14.79 -10.35 -43.07
N ASP A 812 -14.78 -10.03 -44.37
CA ASP A 812 -14.66 -11.07 -45.41
C ASP A 812 -13.53 -10.78 -46.42
N GLY A 813 -12.88 -11.86 -46.88
CA GLY A 813 -11.65 -11.84 -47.67
C GLY A 813 -11.84 -11.74 -49.19
N LYS A 814 -12.63 -10.77 -49.67
CA LYS A 814 -12.87 -10.59 -51.13
C LYS A 814 -11.97 -9.53 -51.78
N LYS A 815 -12.00 -9.47 -53.12
CA LYS A 815 -11.19 -8.52 -53.90
C LYS A 815 -11.57 -7.06 -53.57
N LEU A 816 -10.58 -6.24 -53.19
CA LEU A 816 -10.68 -4.78 -53.10
C LEU A 816 -10.88 -4.20 -54.51
N GLY A 817 -11.90 -3.34 -54.69
CA GLY A 817 -12.25 -2.75 -55.99
C GLY A 817 -11.21 -1.75 -56.53
N SER A 818 -11.38 -1.23 -57.77
CA SER A 818 -10.49 -0.21 -58.35
C SER A 818 -10.75 1.20 -57.80
N TRP A 819 -9.71 2.04 -57.75
CA TRP A 819 -9.70 3.42 -57.21
C TRP A 819 -10.78 4.39 -57.68
N LYS A 820 -11.40 4.19 -58.86
CA LYS A 820 -12.51 5.06 -59.30
C LYS A 820 -13.71 5.00 -58.34
N ASP A 821 -13.78 3.99 -57.46
CA ASP A 821 -14.94 3.69 -56.63
C ASP A 821 -14.67 3.41 -55.12
N PHE A 822 -13.44 3.54 -54.58
CA PHE A 822 -13.11 2.99 -53.24
C PHE A 822 -12.24 3.90 -52.32
N ASN A 823 -12.84 4.95 -51.74
CA ASN A 823 -12.22 5.77 -50.68
C ASN A 823 -13.04 5.66 -49.38
N ILE A 824 -12.44 5.15 -48.29
CA ILE A 824 -13.17 4.85 -47.04
C ILE A 824 -13.83 6.11 -46.47
N LYS A 825 -13.15 7.25 -46.49
CA LYS A 825 -13.72 8.52 -46.03
C LYS A 825 -14.97 8.92 -46.81
N LYS A 826 -14.93 8.85 -48.14
CA LYS A 826 -16.02 9.28 -49.04
C LYS A 826 -17.18 8.30 -49.03
N ASN A 827 -16.90 7.01 -48.82
CA ASN A 827 -17.90 5.96 -49.03
C ASN A 827 -18.44 5.33 -47.74
N ILE A 828 -17.67 5.35 -46.64
CA ILE A 828 -18.05 4.74 -45.37
C ILE A 828 -18.38 5.80 -44.32
N GLU A 829 -17.54 6.83 -44.09
CA GLU A 829 -17.85 7.86 -43.05
C GLU A 829 -19.25 8.50 -43.21
N PRO A 830 -19.78 8.81 -44.41
CA PRO A 830 -21.14 9.34 -44.54
C PRO A 830 -22.23 8.39 -44.05
N LYS A 831 -21.96 7.08 -44.03
CA LYS A 831 -22.87 6.06 -43.50
C LYS A 831 -22.79 5.93 -41.98
N LEU A 832 -21.81 6.56 -41.33
CA LEU A 832 -21.62 6.53 -39.87
C LEU A 832 -22.27 7.73 -39.16
N ASN A 833 -23.20 8.46 -39.81
CA ASN A 833 -23.93 9.58 -39.24
C ASN A 833 -23.02 10.66 -38.61
N GLY A 834 -21.94 11.03 -39.31
CA GLY A 834 -21.00 12.07 -38.87
C GLY A 834 -19.89 11.60 -37.94
N LYS A 835 -19.87 10.32 -37.54
CA LYS A 835 -18.80 9.74 -36.74
C LYS A 835 -17.53 9.57 -37.57
N LYS A 836 -16.38 9.69 -36.91
CA LYS A 836 -15.05 9.58 -37.51
C LYS A 836 -14.40 8.28 -37.12
N ILE A 837 -13.71 7.67 -38.09
CA ILE A 837 -13.06 6.37 -37.90
C ILE A 837 -11.72 6.58 -37.22
N LYS A 838 -11.51 5.96 -36.05
CA LYS A 838 -10.23 5.99 -35.32
C LYS A 838 -9.36 4.77 -35.57
N LYS A 839 -9.97 3.62 -35.77
CA LYS A 839 -9.25 2.37 -36.03
C LYS A 839 -9.84 1.63 -37.23
N ILE A 840 -9.00 1.03 -38.05
CA ILE A 840 -9.40 0.08 -39.10
C ILE A 840 -8.77 -1.27 -38.81
N GLN A 841 -9.53 -2.36 -38.96
CA GLN A 841 -9.02 -3.72 -38.75
C GLN A 841 -9.45 -4.64 -39.90
N PHE A 842 -8.49 -5.35 -40.49
CA PHE A 842 -8.72 -6.40 -41.49
C PHE A 842 -8.55 -7.79 -40.84
N THR A 843 -9.60 -8.62 -40.83
CA THR A 843 -9.52 -9.95 -40.20
C THR A 843 -9.14 -11.07 -41.16
N GLU A 844 -9.45 -10.93 -42.44
CA GLU A 844 -9.25 -11.97 -43.47
C GLU A 844 -8.34 -11.48 -44.63
N PRO A 845 -7.64 -12.39 -45.34
CA PRO A 845 -6.84 -12.04 -46.53
C PRO A 845 -7.67 -11.40 -47.65
N LEU A 846 -7.17 -10.31 -48.24
CA LEU A 846 -7.80 -9.53 -49.30
C LEU A 846 -6.87 -9.42 -50.50
N LYS A 847 -7.43 -9.45 -51.71
CA LYS A 847 -6.66 -9.17 -52.94
C LYS A 847 -6.94 -7.76 -53.44
N ALA A 848 -5.92 -6.92 -53.54
CA ALA A 848 -6.06 -5.58 -54.10
C ALA A 848 -6.39 -5.63 -55.60
N SER A 849 -7.08 -4.60 -56.10
CA SER A 849 -7.18 -4.34 -57.54
C SER A 849 -5.83 -3.86 -58.09
N ASP A 850 -5.76 -3.60 -59.39
CA ASP A 850 -4.60 -3.00 -60.03
C ASP A 850 -4.32 -1.56 -59.56
N ASN A 851 -5.21 -0.92 -58.79
CA ASN A 851 -5.01 0.45 -58.29
C ASN A 851 -5.88 0.73 -57.04
N ILE A 852 -5.22 1.01 -55.91
CA ILE A 852 -5.81 1.32 -54.59
C ILE A 852 -5.56 2.77 -54.14
N SER A 853 -5.43 3.67 -55.11
CA SER A 853 -5.17 5.09 -54.86
C SER A 853 -6.26 5.67 -53.94
N HIS A 854 -5.83 6.50 -52.98
CA HIS A 854 -6.68 7.19 -51.99
C HIS A 854 -7.48 6.31 -51.03
N LEU A 855 -7.17 5.02 -50.84
CA LEU A 855 -7.96 4.11 -49.99
C LEU A 855 -8.29 4.67 -48.59
N PHE A 856 -7.29 5.16 -47.86
CA PHE A 856 -7.42 5.74 -46.52
C PHE A 856 -7.41 7.28 -46.51
N SER A 857 -7.41 7.89 -47.69
CA SER A 857 -7.16 9.33 -47.84
C SER A 857 -8.20 10.18 -47.10
N GLY A 858 -7.69 11.10 -46.28
CA GLY A 858 -8.46 12.15 -45.60
C GLY A 858 -9.19 11.72 -44.33
N LEU A 859 -9.00 10.49 -43.84
CA LEU A 859 -9.56 10.05 -42.56
C LEU A 859 -8.88 10.82 -41.41
N SER A 860 -9.55 11.89 -40.95
CA SER A 860 -8.92 12.93 -40.13
C SER A 860 -8.62 12.49 -38.69
N GLU A 861 -9.31 11.47 -38.19
CA GLU A 861 -9.16 10.93 -36.83
C GLU A 861 -8.55 9.53 -36.80
N LEU A 862 -8.11 8.98 -37.94
CA LEU A 862 -7.58 7.62 -38.01
C LEU A 862 -6.23 7.53 -37.29
N GLU A 863 -6.18 6.76 -36.19
CA GLU A 863 -5.03 6.56 -35.32
C GLU A 863 -4.28 5.25 -35.65
N GLU A 864 -5.02 4.19 -36.03
CA GLU A 864 -4.50 2.82 -36.14
C GLU A 864 -5.10 2.04 -37.32
N ILE A 865 -4.27 1.28 -38.04
CA ILE A 865 -4.69 0.28 -39.04
C ILE A 865 -4.02 -1.06 -38.72
N GLU A 866 -4.84 -2.05 -38.39
CA GLU A 866 -4.42 -3.42 -38.07
C GLU A 866 -4.78 -4.37 -39.23
N GLY A 867 -3.87 -5.27 -39.59
CA GLY A 867 -4.11 -6.28 -40.63
C GLY A 867 -3.76 -5.85 -42.06
N LEU A 868 -2.92 -4.83 -42.25
CA LEU A 868 -2.49 -4.40 -43.60
C LEU A 868 -1.70 -5.48 -44.35
N GLU A 869 -1.00 -6.35 -43.64
CA GLU A 869 -0.30 -7.53 -44.18
C GLU A 869 -1.24 -8.53 -44.85
N LYS A 870 -2.54 -8.45 -44.55
CA LYS A 870 -3.56 -9.29 -45.17
C LYS A 870 -3.99 -8.77 -46.55
N ILE A 871 -3.53 -7.61 -46.98
CA ILE A 871 -3.85 -7.04 -48.29
C ILE A 871 -2.75 -7.41 -49.30
N ASP A 872 -3.03 -8.34 -50.22
CA ASP A 872 -2.17 -8.67 -51.35
C ASP A 872 -2.16 -7.52 -52.37
N VAL A 873 -1.06 -6.75 -52.36
CA VAL A 873 -0.82 -5.62 -53.26
C VAL A 873 0.10 -5.95 -54.45
N SER A 874 0.50 -7.22 -54.62
CA SER A 874 1.45 -7.64 -55.69
C SER A 874 0.97 -7.32 -57.11
N GLY A 875 -0.34 -7.12 -57.30
CA GLY A 875 -0.96 -6.73 -58.57
C GLY A 875 -1.14 -5.23 -58.76
N VAL A 876 -0.88 -4.39 -57.75
CA VAL A 876 -1.14 -2.95 -57.75
C VAL A 876 -0.11 -2.21 -58.60
N THR A 877 -0.56 -1.23 -59.37
CA THR A 877 0.26 -0.36 -60.23
C THR A 877 0.36 1.07 -59.72
N SER A 878 -0.54 1.49 -58.82
CA SER A 878 -0.60 2.85 -58.26
C SER A 878 -1.02 2.85 -56.78
N LEU A 879 -0.22 3.53 -55.95
CA LEU A 879 -0.45 3.83 -54.53
C LEU A 879 -0.66 5.34 -54.29
N GLU A 880 -1.13 6.05 -55.32
CA GLU A 880 -1.32 7.50 -55.25
C GLU A 880 -2.23 7.88 -54.07
N GLY A 881 -1.72 8.74 -53.18
CA GLY A 881 -2.45 9.29 -52.06
C GLY A 881 -3.07 8.28 -51.08
N THR A 882 -2.66 7.01 -51.06
CA THR A 882 -3.30 5.94 -50.26
C THR A 882 -3.46 6.30 -48.79
N PHE A 883 -2.46 6.94 -48.16
CA PHE A 883 -2.46 7.41 -46.77
C PHE A 883 -2.42 8.95 -46.67
N SER A 884 -2.85 9.65 -47.73
CA SER A 884 -2.78 11.12 -47.73
C SER A 884 -3.77 11.76 -46.74
N ASN A 885 -3.35 12.80 -46.04
CA ASN A 885 -4.15 13.56 -45.07
C ASN A 885 -4.77 12.68 -43.96
N THR A 886 -3.99 11.75 -43.38
CA THR A 886 -4.34 10.99 -42.17
C THR A 886 -3.51 11.48 -40.98
N PRO A 887 -3.79 12.68 -40.42
CA PRO A 887 -2.90 13.38 -39.51
C PRO A 887 -2.74 12.71 -38.13
N GLN A 888 -3.65 11.79 -37.75
CA GLN A 888 -3.61 11.08 -36.47
C GLN A 888 -2.94 9.71 -36.54
N LEU A 889 -2.61 9.22 -37.75
CA LEU A 889 -2.16 7.84 -37.94
C LEU A 889 -0.77 7.65 -37.33
N THR A 890 -0.64 6.66 -36.45
CA THR A 890 0.64 6.33 -35.77
C THR A 890 0.94 4.84 -35.75
N LYS A 891 -0.07 3.97 -35.87
CA LYS A 891 0.07 2.51 -35.78
C LYS A 891 -0.39 1.82 -37.05
N PHE A 892 0.55 1.26 -37.82
CA PHE A 892 0.28 0.50 -39.04
C PHE A 892 1.53 -0.33 -39.42
N ASN A 893 1.38 -1.35 -40.25
CA ASN A 893 2.50 -2.17 -40.73
C ASN A 893 2.44 -2.36 -42.26
N LEU A 894 3.54 -2.11 -42.96
CA LEU A 894 3.64 -2.22 -44.43
C LEU A 894 4.69 -3.25 -44.89
N THR A 895 5.33 -3.98 -43.97
CA THR A 895 6.50 -4.81 -44.31
C THR A 895 6.18 -5.94 -45.28
N GLU A 896 4.94 -6.43 -45.34
CA GLU A 896 4.56 -7.56 -46.22
C GLU A 896 4.06 -7.13 -47.61
N TRP A 897 4.11 -5.83 -47.93
CA TRP A 897 3.60 -5.33 -49.21
C TRP A 897 4.61 -5.51 -50.37
N ASP A 898 4.29 -6.41 -51.31
CA ASP A 898 5.01 -6.51 -52.60
C ASP A 898 4.59 -5.38 -53.55
N THR A 899 5.44 -4.36 -53.67
CA THR A 899 5.24 -3.19 -54.53
C THR A 899 5.94 -3.29 -55.89
N SER A 900 6.43 -4.46 -56.29
CA SER A 900 7.24 -4.66 -57.52
C SER A 900 6.57 -4.20 -58.83
N ARG A 901 5.24 -4.12 -58.85
CA ARG A 901 4.45 -3.63 -60.00
C ARG A 901 4.00 -2.17 -59.88
N VAL A 902 4.21 -1.53 -58.74
CA VAL A 902 3.79 -0.14 -58.50
C VAL A 902 4.75 0.81 -59.22
N SER A 903 4.17 1.73 -60.00
CA SER A 903 4.93 2.75 -60.73
C SER A 903 4.52 4.17 -60.37
N ASN A 904 3.40 4.37 -59.67
CA ASN A 904 2.88 5.66 -59.24
C ASN A 904 2.75 5.73 -57.71
N PHE A 905 3.49 6.65 -57.08
CA PHE A 905 3.55 6.88 -55.63
C PHE A 905 3.25 8.35 -55.25
N ILE A 906 2.57 9.08 -56.13
CA ILE A 906 2.23 10.49 -55.91
C ILE A 906 1.53 10.65 -54.56
N TYR A 907 2.02 11.54 -53.71
CA TYR A 907 1.42 11.90 -52.42
C TYR A 907 1.08 10.73 -51.46
N THR A 908 1.67 9.53 -51.61
CA THR A 908 1.22 8.32 -50.88
C THR A 908 1.06 8.54 -49.38
N PHE A 909 2.00 9.25 -48.73
CA PHE A 909 1.95 9.57 -47.29
C PHE A 909 1.78 11.07 -46.99
N SER A 910 1.41 11.86 -47.99
CA SER A 910 1.35 13.31 -47.88
C SER A 910 0.37 13.75 -46.77
N GLY A 911 0.83 14.52 -45.78
CA GLY A 911 -0.01 15.01 -44.68
C GLY A 911 -0.30 13.99 -43.57
N ALA A 912 0.42 12.86 -43.53
CA ALA A 912 0.42 11.94 -42.38
C ALA A 912 1.30 12.51 -41.25
N THR A 913 0.84 13.61 -40.65
CA THR A 913 1.67 14.50 -39.81
C THR A 913 2.24 13.86 -38.54
N LYS A 914 1.64 12.79 -38.01
CA LYS A 914 2.08 12.09 -36.79
C LYS A 914 2.87 10.80 -37.02
N VAL A 915 3.06 10.38 -38.26
CA VAL A 915 3.89 9.20 -38.56
C VAL A 915 5.35 9.55 -38.30
N ASP A 916 5.92 9.00 -37.24
CA ASP A 916 7.32 9.23 -36.83
C ASP A 916 8.31 8.23 -37.45
N THR A 917 7.82 7.05 -37.82
CA THR A 917 8.61 5.93 -38.35
C THR A 917 7.91 5.36 -39.57
N LEU A 918 8.65 5.19 -40.67
CA LEU A 918 8.14 4.58 -41.90
C LEU A 918 9.07 3.47 -42.38
N ASP A 919 8.59 2.23 -42.35
CA ASP A 919 9.34 1.07 -42.84
C ASP A 919 8.94 0.73 -44.29
N LEU A 920 9.89 0.93 -45.21
CA LEU A 920 9.77 0.64 -46.64
C LEU A 920 10.78 -0.44 -47.07
N SER A 921 11.33 -1.22 -46.12
CA SER A 921 12.41 -2.19 -46.37
C SER A 921 12.11 -3.21 -47.47
N ASN A 922 10.85 -3.64 -47.60
CA ASN A 922 10.41 -4.59 -48.62
C ASN A 922 9.79 -3.94 -49.87
N TRP A 923 9.80 -2.60 -49.96
CA TRP A 923 9.21 -1.91 -51.10
C TRP A 923 10.17 -1.90 -52.29
N ASN A 924 9.70 -2.40 -53.43
CA ASN A 924 10.40 -2.35 -54.70
C ASN A 924 9.96 -1.13 -55.50
N MET A 925 10.85 -0.15 -55.59
CA MET A 925 10.63 1.15 -56.21
C MET A 925 11.42 1.33 -57.52
N ARG A 926 12.03 0.26 -58.05
CA ARG A 926 12.81 0.30 -59.32
C ARG A 926 11.99 0.69 -60.55
N ASN A 927 10.67 0.58 -60.46
CA ASN A 927 9.73 0.88 -61.53
C ASN A 927 9.02 2.24 -61.37
N ILE A 928 9.49 3.13 -60.49
CA ILE A 928 8.91 4.47 -60.32
C ILE A 928 8.87 5.22 -61.65
N SER A 929 7.67 5.67 -62.01
CA SER A 929 7.40 6.65 -63.07
C SER A 929 7.08 8.03 -62.48
N ASN A 930 6.41 8.08 -61.32
CA ASN A 930 6.10 9.31 -60.60
C ASN A 930 6.01 9.04 -59.09
N ALA A 931 6.65 9.87 -58.28
CA ALA A 931 6.63 9.82 -56.81
C ALA A 931 6.55 11.22 -56.19
N TYR A 932 5.98 12.17 -56.94
CA TYR A 932 5.88 13.57 -56.52
C TYR A 932 5.18 13.68 -55.15
N GLY A 933 5.82 14.38 -54.21
CA GLY A 933 5.22 14.71 -52.91
C GLY A 933 4.96 13.52 -51.97
N ILE A 934 5.62 12.38 -52.19
CA ILE A 934 5.38 11.15 -51.40
C ILE A 934 5.46 11.37 -49.87
N PHE A 935 6.38 12.21 -49.39
CA PHE A 935 6.59 12.55 -47.97
C PHE A 935 6.18 13.99 -47.60
N GLU A 936 5.41 14.67 -48.46
CA GLU A 936 5.03 16.06 -48.22
C GLU A 936 4.24 16.21 -46.91
N ARG A 937 4.56 17.21 -46.08
CA ARG A 937 3.88 17.48 -44.78
C ARG A 937 3.88 16.30 -43.78
N MET A 938 4.87 15.40 -43.84
CA MET A 938 5.11 14.41 -42.78
C MET A 938 5.99 14.99 -41.66
N GLU A 939 5.39 15.84 -40.81
CA GLU A 939 6.13 16.69 -39.86
C GLU A 939 6.82 15.91 -38.72
N ALA A 940 6.22 14.81 -38.25
CA ALA A 940 6.77 13.96 -37.20
C ALA A 940 7.82 12.94 -37.68
N LEU A 941 7.96 12.72 -38.99
CA LEU A 941 8.80 11.65 -39.53
C LEU A 941 10.27 11.86 -39.15
N ASP A 942 10.78 10.99 -38.28
CA ASP A 942 12.14 11.01 -37.74
C ASP A 942 12.93 9.75 -38.10
N THR A 943 12.27 8.67 -38.52
CA THR A 943 12.91 7.42 -38.93
C THR A 943 12.30 6.88 -40.22
N ILE A 944 13.16 6.50 -41.18
CA ILE A 944 12.76 5.74 -42.37
C ILE A 944 13.67 4.54 -42.56
N ILE A 945 13.11 3.38 -42.89
CA ILE A 945 13.87 2.15 -43.14
C ILE A 945 13.75 1.81 -44.62
N LEU A 946 14.88 1.66 -45.30
CA LEU A 946 14.96 1.41 -46.74
C LEU A 946 15.63 0.08 -47.04
N GLY A 947 15.16 -0.61 -48.06
CA GLY A 947 15.72 -1.86 -48.55
C GLY A 947 16.60 -1.69 -49.80
N PRO A 948 17.17 -2.80 -50.29
CA PRO A 948 18.00 -2.81 -51.49
C PRO A 948 17.20 -2.52 -52.77
N ASP A 949 15.89 -2.73 -52.76
CA ASP A 949 15.00 -2.48 -53.89
C ASP A 949 14.18 -1.18 -53.76
N SER A 950 14.33 -0.45 -52.66
CA SER A 950 13.68 0.85 -52.40
C SER A 950 14.31 2.00 -53.21
N VAL A 951 14.57 1.77 -54.50
CA VAL A 951 15.29 2.67 -55.40
C VAL A 951 14.42 3.84 -55.81
N PHE A 952 14.89 5.07 -55.59
CA PHE A 952 14.13 6.31 -55.83
C PHE A 952 14.53 7.02 -57.14
N ARG A 953 15.43 6.43 -57.93
CA ARG A 953 15.93 6.99 -59.20
C ARG A 953 14.88 6.91 -60.32
N SER A 954 14.35 8.06 -60.74
CA SER A 954 13.43 8.13 -61.90
C SER A 954 14.14 7.92 -63.24
N LYS A 955 13.51 7.16 -64.16
CA LYS A 955 13.99 6.96 -65.55
C LYS A 955 13.88 8.20 -66.44
N SER A 956 13.09 9.21 -66.06
CA SER A 956 12.75 10.37 -66.91
C SER A 956 13.49 11.67 -66.57
N GLY A 957 14.33 11.69 -65.53
CA GLY A 957 15.07 12.88 -65.11
C GLY A 957 14.22 14.03 -64.56
N GLN A 958 12.90 13.88 -64.43
CA GLN A 958 12.02 14.86 -63.78
C GLN A 958 12.09 14.71 -62.25
N SER A 959 13.09 15.34 -61.64
CA SER A 959 13.43 15.25 -60.22
C SER A 959 12.86 16.41 -59.40
N ASN A 960 11.54 16.52 -59.29
CA ASN A 960 10.94 17.42 -58.30
C ASN A 960 10.30 16.60 -57.17
N ALA A 961 11.05 16.49 -56.06
CA ALA A 961 10.62 16.21 -54.69
C ALA A 961 10.56 14.75 -54.17
N LEU A 962 11.68 14.02 -54.23
CA LEU A 962 12.01 12.90 -53.34
C LEU A 962 12.94 13.36 -52.21
N LYS A 963 12.51 14.38 -51.47
CA LYS A 963 13.24 14.94 -50.33
C LYS A 963 12.55 14.49 -49.04
N LEU A 964 13.33 14.01 -48.07
CA LEU A 964 12.80 13.85 -46.72
C LEU A 964 12.42 15.22 -46.14
N PRO A 965 11.39 15.29 -45.29
CA PRO A 965 10.97 16.54 -44.66
C PRO A 965 12.12 17.13 -43.81
N ARG A 966 12.27 18.46 -43.87
CA ARG A 966 13.27 19.22 -43.10
C ARG A 966 12.65 19.74 -41.80
N LYS A 967 13.35 19.59 -40.66
CA LYS A 967 12.93 20.08 -39.34
C LYS A 967 14.08 20.80 -38.66
N THR A 968 13.98 22.11 -38.45
CA THR A 968 15.07 22.96 -37.92
C THR A 968 14.81 23.53 -36.53
N MET A 969 13.70 23.13 -35.90
CA MET A 969 13.36 23.52 -34.53
C MET A 969 14.04 22.57 -33.54
N GLU A 970 14.50 23.08 -32.39
CA GLU A 970 15.07 22.29 -31.29
C GLU A 970 14.19 21.05 -30.95
N PRO A 971 14.77 19.86 -30.77
CA PRO A 971 16.20 19.52 -30.73
C PRO A 971 16.84 19.18 -32.10
N TYR A 972 16.19 19.46 -33.24
CA TYR A 972 16.66 18.93 -34.53
C TYR A 972 17.64 19.85 -35.25
N THR A 973 18.66 19.28 -35.89
CA THR A 973 19.64 20.03 -36.69
C THR A 973 19.14 20.33 -38.11
N GLY A 974 18.17 19.55 -38.59
CA GLY A 974 17.68 19.58 -39.97
C GLY A 974 18.27 18.52 -40.89
N TYR A 975 19.21 17.72 -40.39
CA TYR A 975 19.92 16.70 -41.15
C TYR A 975 19.42 15.27 -40.85
N TRP A 976 19.81 14.31 -41.68
CA TRP A 976 19.55 12.88 -41.52
C TRP A 976 20.86 12.09 -41.57
N HIS A 977 20.92 11.00 -40.80
CA HIS A 977 22.01 10.02 -40.74
C HIS A 977 21.54 8.68 -41.28
N GLY A 978 22.28 8.13 -42.24
CA GLY A 978 22.10 6.77 -42.76
C GLY A 978 23.06 5.75 -42.16
N PRO A 979 22.94 4.46 -42.51
CA PRO A 979 23.75 3.36 -41.98
C PRO A 979 25.26 3.46 -42.24
N SER A 980 25.70 4.40 -43.08
CA SER A 980 27.10 4.54 -43.54
C SER A 980 27.67 5.94 -43.33
N ASP A 981 26.96 6.83 -42.64
CA ASP A 981 27.42 8.19 -42.35
C ASP A 981 28.32 8.17 -41.11
N THR A 982 29.64 8.36 -41.29
CA THR A 982 30.58 8.36 -40.15
C THR A 982 31.00 9.74 -39.66
N GLU A 983 30.98 10.82 -40.48
CA GLU A 983 31.48 12.14 -40.01
C GLU A 983 30.84 13.40 -40.63
N LYS A 984 29.93 13.34 -41.63
CA LYS A 984 29.27 14.54 -42.17
C LYS A 984 27.79 14.33 -42.56
N PRO A 985 26.83 14.91 -41.82
CA PRO A 985 25.41 14.87 -42.19
C PRO A 985 25.11 15.75 -43.43
N SER A 986 24.15 15.34 -44.28
CA SER A 986 23.72 16.10 -45.48
C SER A 986 22.52 17.03 -45.23
N GLU A 987 22.57 18.29 -45.71
CA GLU A 987 21.63 19.38 -45.35
C GLU A 987 20.14 19.08 -45.62
N ILE A 988 19.88 18.19 -46.58
CA ILE A 988 18.58 17.57 -46.88
C ILE A 988 18.94 16.25 -47.55
N TYR A 989 18.59 15.09 -46.95
CA TYR A 989 18.85 13.79 -47.60
C TYR A 989 18.05 13.72 -48.90
N ASN A 990 18.74 13.90 -50.03
CA ASN A 990 18.13 13.87 -51.33
C ASN A 990 18.03 12.41 -51.78
N LEU A 991 16.88 11.79 -51.56
CA LEU A 991 16.66 10.40 -51.97
C LEU A 991 16.61 10.24 -53.50
N THR A 992 16.62 11.33 -54.27
CA THR A 992 16.58 11.30 -55.74
C THR A 992 17.68 10.42 -56.37
N ASP A 993 18.83 10.28 -55.70
CA ASP A 993 19.96 9.45 -56.18
C ASP A 993 20.13 8.12 -55.42
N TYR A 994 19.22 7.79 -54.49
CA TYR A 994 19.28 6.52 -53.76
C TYR A 994 18.99 5.35 -54.70
N ASP A 995 20.02 4.55 -54.97
CA ASP A 995 20.03 3.43 -55.93
C ASP A 995 19.90 2.05 -55.27
N GLY A 996 19.67 2.02 -53.95
CA GLY A 996 19.57 0.80 -53.15
C GLY A 996 20.91 0.28 -52.62
N SER A 997 22.02 1.00 -52.83
CA SER A 997 23.37 0.58 -52.39
C SER A 997 23.59 0.57 -50.88
N HIS A 998 22.78 1.31 -50.10
CA HIS A 998 22.94 1.45 -48.65
C HIS A 998 21.61 1.20 -47.90
N PRO A 999 21.08 -0.03 -47.92
CA PRO A 999 19.86 -0.36 -47.19
C PRO A 999 20.07 -0.26 -45.68
N GLY A 1000 19.00 0.06 -44.96
CA GLY A 1000 19.00 0.13 -43.51
C GLY A 1000 18.18 1.30 -42.96
N LYS A 1001 18.43 1.61 -41.69
CA LYS A 1001 17.72 2.64 -40.94
C LYS A 1001 18.35 4.01 -41.17
N TYR A 1002 17.53 4.99 -41.52
CA TYR A 1002 17.89 6.39 -41.62
C TYR A 1002 17.15 7.18 -40.53
N GLU A 1003 17.88 7.94 -39.74
CA GLU A 1003 17.37 8.67 -38.58
C GLU A 1003 17.66 10.16 -38.68
N ARG A 1004 16.71 10.98 -38.24
CA ARG A 1004 16.90 12.43 -38.19
C ARG A 1004 17.86 12.82 -37.07
N GLU A 1005 18.81 13.69 -37.37
CA GLU A 1005 19.79 14.17 -36.42
C GLU A 1005 19.18 15.12 -35.38
N LYS A 1006 19.55 14.90 -34.11
CA LYS A 1006 19.21 15.74 -32.96
C LYS A 1006 20.50 16.34 -32.39
N LYS A 1007 20.43 17.59 -31.95
CA LYS A 1007 21.51 18.37 -31.32
C LYS A 1007 21.95 17.79 -29.99
#